data_AF-A0A498PN23-F1
#
_entry.id   AF-A0A498PN23-F1
#
_cell.length_a   1.000
_cell.length_b   1.000
_cell.length_c   1.000
_cell.angle_alpha   90.00
_cell.angle_beta   90.00
_cell.angle_gamma   90.00
#
_symmetry.space_group_name_H-M   'P 1'
#
loop_
_entity.id
_entity.type
_entity.pdbx_description
1 polymer ?
#
loop_
_entity_poly.entity_id
_entity_poly.type
_entity_poly.pdbx_seq_one_letter_code
_entity_poly.pdbx_strand_id
1 'polypeptide(L)'
;MVRTLPIRVAPIEGEALDSWLEAIAHRTHTAFGDVLSAVALTTPCSDGAGTNAWVVRLNPDQGAAISEATGINEAMIYTMTLAHYSGRAVRIKPDTGTVSRAFPWGRGAGSRFCPGCLAESGGRWQLAWRLGWTFACTIHHCLLADACPHCGAVQRRRTHISGIIPEPARCAHPAADATGRSPARCHADLTVTPVASFDTEHPAIHAQRIVNAILDTETPKVGIYKSTRQPRINVLADIRAVAGRALAYATPRDLDAVIPADLIAAFRDANHHLKRRSGPARADAKPGLAAPARAATAALGVVAALRALDSTDIGSAGDALRWLVTSSRERGSAVHPANIAWGKNTSPVLAGVQLAALGPMLHASDQLRYRIGAPMPTHPTPGTSITVGLARRLPSMLWPAWSLSMSIPGCHQRQLRPALSIAMLLVHSRLKLDEAANLIDSSIDGPAASRVLQLLEKHDRWLSIRAGLIQMADYLHHHDIPIDYQGRRRLDYNRLLPDEVWAHICRDTATRGPQSRRARIARSFLYQRLTGLPGDDGPTVLNDSAFRTEVADFPQHLTPELNQALDEHALDFLADHDIVGEPVMWQPPADLLHGLDLPGPDLNAVDIGELHDLISGDRMKLGAAAARLHTTLDTIRYLLEIHPPPRSARPQRTQTTPTHSRAYCSAKAALPRDRLVELYQRQQMSLRDIATAVGVSRQTITCLARDYGLPLREAGRRARTTVDRDWLYDQYVIKRRALPDIAEEAGMSTANMARWAKTHAIPMRGRGGPSHTANLNAQSAVAEAPKAIRPTLAGIGGWERLQRFAAAARHPTLTVAAEALGVDQFTLVNQINRIERELGTRLLIRAERGRPMELTQDGVRVVATVRACQGKTCNYPE
;
A
#
# COMPACT_ATOMS: atom_id res chain seq x y z
N MET A 1 -32.80 8.14 74.67
CA MET A 1 -32.28 9.53 74.63
C MET A 1 -30.78 9.44 74.79
N VAL A 2 -30.04 9.83 73.75
CA VAL A 2 -28.58 9.85 73.76
C VAL A 2 -28.13 11.06 74.58
N ARG A 3 -27.11 10.91 75.43
CA ARG A 3 -26.56 12.01 76.23
C ARG A 3 -25.14 12.28 75.79
N THR A 4 -24.74 13.54 75.82
CA THR A 4 -23.37 13.94 75.52
C THR A 4 -22.38 13.36 76.51
N LEU A 5 -21.26 12.82 76.01
CA LEU A 5 -20.19 12.26 76.80
C LEU A 5 -19.46 13.35 77.60
N PRO A 6 -19.15 13.10 78.89
CA PRO A 6 -18.53 14.10 79.76
C PRO A 6 -17.06 14.39 79.40
N ILE A 7 -16.37 13.43 78.78
CA ILE A 7 -14.99 13.56 78.30
C ILE A 7 -15.00 13.32 76.79
N ARG A 8 -14.45 14.27 76.04
CA ARG A 8 -14.34 14.20 74.57
C ARG A 8 -12.90 13.94 74.16
N VAL A 9 -12.72 13.03 73.21
CA VAL A 9 -11.44 12.74 72.56
C VAL A 9 -11.61 13.09 71.09
N ALA A 10 -10.73 13.92 70.53
CA ALA A 10 -10.78 14.21 69.11
C ALA A 10 -10.36 12.97 68.28
N PRO A 11 -11.02 12.70 67.14
CA PRO A 11 -10.51 11.74 66.17
C PRO A 11 -9.24 12.29 65.51
N ILE A 12 -8.34 11.40 65.09
CA ILE A 12 -7.18 11.78 64.26
C ILE A 12 -7.50 11.59 62.78
N GLU A 13 -6.69 12.18 61.91
CA GLU A 13 -6.85 12.02 60.46
C GLU A 13 -6.78 10.54 60.04
N GLY A 14 -7.74 10.13 59.21
CA GLY A 14 -7.81 8.77 58.65
C GLY A 14 -8.20 7.66 59.64
N GLU A 15 -8.57 8.01 60.88
CA GLU A 15 -8.81 7.01 61.91
C GLU A 15 -10.05 6.15 61.67
N ALA A 16 -9.96 4.86 62.01
CA ALA A 16 -11.11 3.97 62.04
C ALA A 16 -12.04 4.27 63.24
N LEU A 17 -13.36 4.20 63.00
CA LEU A 17 -14.38 4.48 64.02
C LEU A 17 -14.23 3.62 65.28
N ASP A 18 -13.90 2.34 65.12
CA ASP A 18 -13.69 1.43 66.25
C ASP A 18 -12.45 1.78 67.07
N SER A 19 -11.37 2.25 66.43
CA SER A 19 -10.18 2.74 67.14
C SER A 19 -10.46 3.98 67.98
N TRP A 20 -11.22 4.93 67.43
CA TRP A 20 -11.52 6.17 68.14
C TRP A 20 -12.39 5.92 69.37
N LEU A 21 -13.41 5.06 69.23
CA LEU A 21 -14.27 4.66 70.35
C LEU A 21 -13.48 3.88 71.42
N GLU A 22 -12.51 3.05 71.03
CA GLU A 22 -11.61 2.39 71.98
C GLU A 22 -10.74 3.39 72.74
N ALA A 23 -10.27 4.45 72.08
CA ALA A 23 -9.50 5.49 72.73
C ALA A 23 -10.33 6.36 73.68
N ILE A 24 -11.61 6.61 73.35
CA ILE A 24 -12.57 7.20 74.30
C ILE A 24 -12.71 6.31 75.52
N ALA A 25 -13.02 5.02 75.32
CA ALA A 25 -13.19 4.05 76.40
C ALA A 25 -11.95 3.95 77.31
N HIS A 26 -10.76 3.95 76.71
CA HIS A 26 -9.49 3.98 77.43
C HIS A 26 -9.33 5.25 78.27
N ARG A 27 -9.59 6.42 77.66
CA ARG A 27 -9.45 7.72 78.32
C ARG A 27 -10.44 7.92 79.46
N THR A 28 -11.65 7.37 79.34
CA THR A 28 -12.69 7.47 80.36
C THR A 28 -12.71 6.31 81.34
N HIS A 29 -11.76 5.36 81.22
CA HIS A 29 -11.72 4.12 82.00
C HIS A 29 -13.07 3.39 82.01
N THR A 30 -13.73 3.33 80.87
CA THR A 30 -15.08 2.77 80.71
C THR A 30 -15.02 1.49 79.89
N ALA A 31 -15.84 0.49 80.24
CA ALA A 31 -15.93 -0.74 79.46
C ALA A 31 -16.45 -0.43 78.04
N PHE A 32 -15.91 -1.11 77.03
CA PHE A 32 -16.20 -0.77 75.63
C PHE A 32 -17.69 -0.87 75.28
N GLY A 33 -18.40 -1.84 75.87
CA GLY A 33 -19.83 -2.04 75.68
C GLY A 33 -20.68 -0.88 76.19
N ASP A 34 -20.27 -0.23 77.28
CA ASP A 34 -20.96 0.92 77.84
C ASP A 34 -20.76 2.15 76.94
N VAL A 35 -19.56 2.33 76.39
CA VAL A 35 -19.30 3.38 75.38
C VAL A 35 -20.13 3.15 74.12
N LEU A 36 -20.17 1.92 73.60
CA LEU A 36 -21.01 1.57 72.45
C LEU A 36 -22.51 1.83 72.73
N SER A 37 -22.99 1.50 73.93
CA SER A 37 -24.37 1.75 74.35
C SER A 37 -24.66 3.25 74.46
N ALA A 38 -23.71 4.03 74.98
CA ALA A 38 -23.83 5.48 75.13
C ALA A 38 -23.93 6.21 73.77
N VAL A 39 -23.30 5.67 72.73
CA VAL A 39 -23.39 6.20 71.34
C VAL A 39 -24.45 5.50 70.48
N ALA A 40 -25.36 4.74 71.10
CA ALA A 40 -26.43 3.98 70.44
C ALA A 40 -25.96 2.94 69.39
N LEU A 41 -24.74 2.43 69.52
CA LEU A 41 -24.22 1.29 68.77
C LEU A 41 -24.47 -0.01 69.56
N THR A 42 -25.74 -0.33 69.84
CA THR A 42 -26.09 -1.57 70.53
C THR A 42 -25.79 -2.78 69.65
N THR A 43 -24.93 -3.67 70.13
CA THR A 43 -24.63 -4.94 69.45
C THR A 43 -25.74 -5.92 69.82
N PRO A 44 -26.51 -6.51 68.88
CA PRO A 44 -27.36 -7.63 69.23
C PRO A 44 -26.49 -8.72 69.86
N CYS A 45 -26.93 -9.28 70.98
CA CYS A 45 -26.36 -10.52 71.52
C CYS A 45 -26.62 -11.65 70.51
N SER A 46 -25.74 -11.81 69.53
CA SER A 46 -25.74 -12.96 68.64
C SER A 46 -24.31 -13.44 68.42
N ASP A 47 -24.04 -14.63 68.95
CA ASP A 47 -22.90 -15.46 68.59
C ASP A 47 -22.85 -15.64 67.06
N GLY A 48 -21.92 -14.96 66.38
CA GLY A 48 -21.82 -15.08 64.92
C GLY A 48 -20.70 -14.27 64.27
N ALA A 49 -19.49 -14.86 64.23
CA ALA A 49 -18.35 -14.73 63.30
C ALA A 49 -18.09 -13.52 62.34
N GLY A 50 -18.79 -12.38 62.40
CA GLY A 50 -18.66 -11.25 61.47
C GLY A 50 -17.96 -10.00 62.01
N THR A 51 -17.48 -9.14 61.10
CA THR A 51 -17.12 -7.73 61.43
C THR A 51 -18.41 -6.94 61.63
N ASN A 52 -18.51 -6.14 62.69
CA ASN A 52 -19.72 -5.38 63.01
C ASN A 52 -20.12 -4.46 61.85
N ALA A 53 -21.41 -4.46 61.51
CA ALA A 53 -21.95 -3.72 60.37
C ALA A 53 -21.64 -2.22 60.41
N TRP A 54 -21.61 -1.62 61.61
CA TRP A 54 -21.34 -0.20 61.83
C TRP A 54 -19.90 0.23 61.50
N VAL A 55 -18.93 -0.69 61.53
CA VAL A 55 -17.56 -0.42 61.04
C VAL A 55 -17.54 -0.30 59.52
N VAL A 56 -18.47 -0.99 58.85
CA VAL A 56 -18.59 -0.97 57.39
C VAL A 56 -19.42 0.23 56.93
N ARG A 57 -20.59 0.46 57.52
CA ARG A 57 -21.51 1.54 57.16
C ARG A 57 -22.43 1.85 58.34
N LEU A 58 -22.58 3.13 58.67
CA LEU A 58 -23.58 3.62 59.61
C LEU A 58 -24.89 3.91 58.90
N ASN A 59 -26.01 3.68 59.59
CA ASN A 59 -27.30 4.26 59.18
C ASN A 59 -27.39 5.74 59.64
N PRO A 60 -28.37 6.53 59.15
CA PRO A 60 -28.54 7.93 59.54
C PRO A 60 -28.70 8.12 61.06
N ASP A 61 -29.53 7.29 61.70
CA ASP A 61 -29.80 7.39 63.13
C ASP A 61 -28.56 7.15 64.00
N GLN A 62 -27.71 6.20 63.61
CA GLN A 62 -26.44 5.92 64.26
C GLN A 62 -25.45 7.07 64.07
N GLY A 63 -25.40 7.67 62.88
CA GLY A 63 -24.57 8.84 62.62
C GLY A 63 -24.94 10.02 63.52
N ALA A 64 -26.24 10.35 63.58
CA ALA A 64 -26.79 11.40 64.43
C ALA A 64 -26.55 11.12 65.92
N ALA A 65 -26.79 9.88 66.37
CA ALA A 65 -26.56 9.49 67.76
C ALA A 65 -25.08 9.62 68.18
N ILE A 66 -24.14 9.16 67.35
CA ILE A 66 -22.71 9.33 67.63
C ILE A 66 -22.35 10.83 67.66
N SER A 67 -22.89 11.62 66.72
CA SER A 67 -22.64 13.06 66.65
C SER A 67 -23.14 13.79 67.91
N GLU A 68 -24.36 13.51 68.36
CA GLU A 68 -24.96 14.07 69.57
C GLU A 68 -24.19 13.66 70.83
N ALA A 69 -23.81 12.39 70.93
CA ALA A 69 -23.05 11.87 72.07
C ALA A 69 -21.64 12.49 72.17
N THR A 70 -20.96 12.66 71.04
CA THR A 70 -19.52 12.99 71.03
C THR A 70 -19.23 14.45 70.73
N GLY A 71 -20.18 15.17 70.14
CA GLY A 71 -20.00 16.51 69.61
C GLY A 71 -19.16 16.58 68.33
N ILE A 72 -18.88 15.44 67.68
CA ILE A 72 -18.16 15.38 66.40
C ILE A 72 -19.15 15.48 65.25
N ASN A 73 -18.78 16.21 64.19
CA ASN A 73 -19.60 16.35 62.99
C ASN A 73 -19.88 14.99 62.33
N GLU A 74 -21.14 14.74 61.96
CA GLU A 74 -21.57 13.52 61.25
C GLU A 74 -20.72 13.21 60.01
N ALA A 75 -20.38 14.21 59.20
CA ALA A 75 -19.57 14.03 58.01
C ALA A 75 -18.20 13.41 58.34
N MET A 76 -17.56 13.85 59.43
CA MET A 76 -16.30 13.27 59.91
C MET A 76 -16.53 11.82 60.36
N ILE A 77 -17.58 11.54 61.12
CA ILE A 77 -17.91 10.18 61.59
C ILE A 77 -18.10 9.22 60.41
N TYR A 78 -18.77 9.64 59.34
CA TYR A 78 -18.93 8.82 58.14
C TYR A 78 -17.59 8.52 57.43
N THR A 79 -16.62 9.43 57.47
CA THR A 79 -15.27 9.19 56.90
C THR A 79 -14.47 8.13 57.65
N MET A 80 -14.83 7.84 58.91
CA MET A 80 -14.19 6.84 59.77
C MET A 80 -14.72 5.41 59.56
N THR A 81 -15.61 5.21 58.59
CA THR A 81 -16.22 3.93 58.23
C THR A 81 -15.78 3.46 56.83
N LEU A 82 -15.80 2.15 56.55
CA LEU A 82 -15.40 1.66 55.23
C LEU A 82 -16.28 2.15 54.07
N ALA A 83 -17.49 2.66 54.36
CA ALA A 83 -18.35 3.33 53.40
C ALA A 83 -17.68 4.54 52.74
N HIS A 84 -16.73 5.19 53.43
CA HIS A 84 -15.88 6.24 52.85
C HIS A 84 -15.13 5.79 51.58
N TYR A 85 -14.75 4.50 51.53
CA TYR A 85 -14.06 3.91 50.39
C TYR A 85 -14.99 3.15 49.44
N SER A 86 -16.31 3.21 49.63
CA SER A 86 -17.28 2.54 48.77
C SER A 86 -17.20 3.10 47.35
N GLY A 87 -17.07 2.23 46.35
CA GLY A 87 -16.88 2.61 44.94
C GLY A 87 -15.47 3.10 44.60
N ARG A 88 -14.63 3.41 45.60
CA ARG A 88 -13.22 3.83 45.42
C ARG A 88 -12.24 2.67 45.56
N ALA A 89 -12.29 1.97 46.69
CA ALA A 89 -11.37 0.89 47.06
C ALA A 89 -12.09 -0.41 47.46
N VAL A 90 -13.33 -0.28 47.94
CA VAL A 90 -14.18 -1.40 48.39
C VAL A 90 -15.55 -1.33 47.71
N ARG A 91 -16.20 -2.49 47.59
CA ARG A 91 -17.61 -2.57 47.19
C ARG A 91 -18.41 -3.15 48.34
N ILE A 92 -19.35 -2.38 48.88
CA ILE A 92 -20.28 -2.84 49.91
C ILE A 92 -21.45 -3.54 49.22
N LYS A 93 -21.79 -4.75 49.65
CA LYS A 93 -22.93 -5.46 49.10
C LYS A 93 -24.25 -4.88 49.66
N PRO A 94 -25.24 -4.57 48.82
CA PRO A 94 -26.50 -3.99 49.28
C PRO A 94 -27.29 -4.91 50.22
N ASP A 95 -27.25 -6.22 49.96
CA ASP A 95 -28.02 -7.26 50.63
C ASP A 95 -27.60 -7.52 52.08
N THR A 96 -26.30 -7.50 52.35
CA THR A 96 -25.69 -7.94 53.61
C THR A 96 -24.98 -6.82 54.34
N GLY A 97 -24.77 -5.66 53.71
CA GLY A 97 -23.98 -4.56 54.26
C GLY A 97 -22.50 -4.91 54.47
N THR A 98 -22.02 -6.02 53.88
CA THR A 98 -20.63 -6.50 54.04
C THR A 98 -19.75 -6.10 52.86
N VAL A 99 -18.43 -6.05 53.07
CA VAL A 99 -17.46 -5.80 52.00
C VAL A 99 -17.34 -7.01 51.08
N SER A 100 -17.49 -6.77 49.77
CA SER A 100 -17.27 -7.76 48.72
C SER A 100 -15.79 -8.17 48.68
N ARG A 101 -15.49 -9.45 48.90
CA ARG A 101 -14.12 -9.99 48.78
C ARG A 101 -13.58 -9.97 47.35
N ALA A 102 -14.48 -10.03 46.37
CA ALA A 102 -14.15 -10.28 44.96
C ALA A 102 -13.81 -9.03 44.15
N PHE A 103 -14.09 -7.82 44.65
CA PHE A 103 -13.97 -6.62 43.83
C PHE A 103 -13.42 -5.39 44.58
N PRO A 104 -12.37 -4.75 44.05
CA PRO A 104 -11.33 -5.34 43.22
C PRO A 104 -10.45 -6.24 44.10
N TRP A 105 -9.92 -5.76 45.23
CA TRP A 105 -9.17 -6.57 46.20
C TRP A 105 -9.72 -6.34 47.62
N GLY A 106 -10.97 -6.75 47.84
CA GLY A 106 -11.64 -6.55 49.12
C GLY A 106 -11.05 -7.43 50.22
N ARG A 107 -10.54 -6.82 51.29
CA ARG A 107 -10.15 -7.52 52.52
C ARG A 107 -11.42 -7.73 53.35
N GLY A 108 -11.89 -8.97 53.41
CA GLY A 108 -13.20 -9.28 54.01
C GLY A 108 -13.29 -9.10 55.53
N ALA A 109 -12.18 -9.13 56.27
CA ALA A 109 -12.13 -8.91 57.72
C ALA A 109 -10.68 -8.66 58.19
N GLY A 110 -10.53 -8.04 59.37
CA GLY A 110 -9.25 -7.73 60.00
C GLY A 110 -8.63 -6.42 59.54
N SER A 111 -7.58 -5.99 60.23
CA SER A 111 -6.77 -4.82 59.88
C SER A 111 -5.30 -5.19 59.94
N ARG A 112 -4.51 -4.62 59.03
CA ARG A 112 -3.06 -4.54 59.18
C ARG A 112 -2.71 -3.36 60.11
N PHE A 113 -1.44 -3.21 60.47
CA PHE A 113 -0.97 -2.03 61.21
C PHE A 113 0.50 -1.73 60.99
N CYS A 114 0.86 -0.46 61.18
CA CYS A 114 2.25 -0.04 61.31
C CYS A 114 2.59 0.11 62.81
N PRO A 115 3.62 -0.58 63.32
CA PRO A 115 4.04 -0.46 64.72
C PRO A 115 4.48 0.97 65.09
N GLY A 116 5.19 1.66 64.18
CA GLY A 116 5.62 3.05 64.34
C GLY A 116 4.44 4.03 64.48
N CYS A 117 3.48 3.98 63.54
CA CYS A 117 2.28 4.82 63.64
C CYS A 117 1.46 4.53 64.91
N LEU A 118 1.39 3.26 65.35
CA LEU A 118 0.73 2.93 66.61
C LEU A 118 1.46 3.54 67.81
N ALA A 119 2.79 3.53 67.83
CA ALA A 119 3.57 4.14 68.90
C ALA A 119 3.35 5.67 68.96
N GLU A 120 3.45 6.35 67.83
CA GLU A 120 3.33 7.81 67.73
C GLU A 120 1.92 8.32 68.04
N SER A 121 0.89 7.57 67.66
CA SER A 121 -0.50 7.99 67.85
C SER A 121 -1.09 7.59 69.20
N GLY A 122 -0.37 6.83 70.04
CA GLY A 122 -0.93 6.26 71.27
C GLY A 122 -1.91 5.11 71.00
N GLY A 123 -1.65 4.31 69.97
CA GLY A 123 -2.39 3.09 69.66
C GLY A 123 -3.60 3.26 68.74
N ARG A 124 -3.64 4.34 67.96
CA ARG A 124 -4.77 4.69 67.08
C ARG A 124 -4.60 4.06 65.70
N TRP A 125 -5.65 3.44 65.19
CA TRP A 125 -5.61 2.66 63.96
C TRP A 125 -6.21 3.41 62.79
N GLN A 126 -5.53 3.32 61.66
CA GLN A 126 -5.95 3.94 60.42
C GLN A 126 -7.00 3.07 59.71
N LEU A 127 -8.06 3.70 59.22
CA LEU A 127 -9.12 3.04 58.45
C LEU A 127 -8.55 2.40 57.18
N ALA A 128 -7.61 3.06 56.51
CA ALA A 128 -6.95 2.58 55.30
C ALA A 128 -6.27 1.20 55.51
N TRP A 129 -5.80 0.87 56.71
CA TRP A 129 -5.17 -0.43 56.98
C TRP A 129 -6.12 -1.63 56.89
N ARG A 130 -7.43 -1.39 56.83
CA ARG A 130 -8.45 -2.40 56.55
C ARG A 130 -8.60 -2.69 55.05
N LEU A 131 -8.01 -1.88 54.16
CA LEU A 131 -8.05 -2.10 52.72
C LEU A 131 -7.08 -3.22 52.31
N GLY A 132 -7.45 -4.00 51.29
CA GLY A 132 -6.54 -4.99 50.70
C GLY A 132 -5.31 -4.34 50.03
N TRP A 133 -5.51 -3.11 49.56
CA TRP A 133 -4.57 -2.26 48.83
C TRP A 133 -3.50 -1.58 49.69
N THR A 134 -3.63 -1.62 51.01
CA THR A 134 -2.70 -0.99 51.94
C THR A 134 -1.83 -2.06 52.59
N PHE A 135 -0.63 -2.25 52.07
CA PHE A 135 0.33 -3.27 52.48
C PHE A 135 1.65 -2.72 53.04
N ALA A 136 1.98 -1.45 52.79
CA ALA A 136 3.14 -0.78 53.37
C ALA A 136 2.75 0.55 54.04
N CYS A 137 3.55 0.98 55.01
CA CYS A 137 3.50 2.32 55.58
C CYS A 137 4.43 3.24 54.77
N THR A 138 3.90 4.34 54.26
CA THR A 138 4.67 5.34 53.50
C THR A 138 5.32 6.40 54.40
N ILE A 139 5.06 6.37 55.70
CA ILE A 139 5.67 7.25 56.71
C ILE A 139 6.91 6.56 57.30
N HIS A 140 6.73 5.34 57.82
CA HIS A 140 7.82 4.54 58.42
C HIS A 140 8.53 3.59 57.44
N HIS A 141 8.18 3.65 56.16
CA HIS A 141 8.79 2.87 55.07
C HIS A 141 8.91 1.37 55.34
N CYS A 142 7.88 0.75 55.92
CA CYS A 142 7.87 -0.65 56.30
C CYS A 142 6.64 -1.40 55.81
N LEU A 143 6.72 -2.73 55.67
CA LEU A 143 5.52 -3.55 55.47
C LEU A 143 4.64 -3.51 56.71
N LEU A 144 3.32 -3.49 56.51
CA LEU A 144 2.39 -3.53 57.63
C LEU A 144 2.34 -4.93 58.24
N ALA A 145 2.27 -5.00 59.56
CA ALA A 145 2.05 -6.24 60.28
C ALA A 145 0.59 -6.70 60.12
N ASP A 146 0.38 -8.00 59.89
CA ASP A 146 -0.96 -8.57 59.75
C ASP A 146 -1.48 -9.24 61.04
N ALA A 147 -0.57 -9.60 61.95
CA ALA A 147 -0.86 -10.42 63.12
C ALA A 147 0.04 -10.06 64.31
N CYS A 148 -0.42 -10.38 65.52
CA CYS A 148 0.37 -10.23 66.73
C CYS A 148 1.59 -11.17 66.70
N PRO A 149 2.80 -10.70 67.08
CA PRO A 149 4.00 -11.55 67.09
C PRO A 149 3.90 -12.68 68.13
N HIS A 150 3.23 -12.43 69.26
CA HIS A 150 3.07 -13.39 70.35
C HIS A 150 1.96 -14.44 70.08
N CYS A 151 0.67 -14.07 70.18
CA CYS A 151 -0.43 -15.04 69.97
C CYS A 151 -0.71 -15.40 68.51
N GLY A 152 -0.16 -14.65 67.55
CA GLY A 152 -0.34 -14.93 66.14
C GLY A 152 -1.68 -14.60 65.50
N ALA A 153 -2.61 -14.05 66.27
CA ALA A 153 -3.94 -13.69 65.79
C ALA A 153 -3.91 -12.45 64.88
N VAL A 154 -4.75 -12.47 63.84
CA VAL A 154 -4.97 -11.32 62.94
C VAL A 154 -5.78 -10.26 63.68
N GLN A 155 -5.27 -9.04 63.72
CA GLN A 155 -5.86 -7.98 64.51
C GLN A 155 -7.18 -7.45 63.90
N ARG A 156 -8.06 -6.94 64.76
CA ARG A 156 -9.34 -6.31 64.41
C ARG A 156 -10.27 -7.13 63.49
N ARG A 157 -10.23 -8.46 63.60
CA ARG A 157 -11.24 -9.34 62.97
C ARG A 157 -12.61 -9.18 63.60
N ARG A 158 -12.62 -8.95 64.92
CA ARG A 158 -13.77 -8.63 65.77
C ARG A 158 -13.45 -7.35 66.53
N THR A 159 -14.48 -6.66 66.99
CA THR A 159 -14.30 -5.52 67.91
C THR A 159 -13.88 -6.01 69.29
N HIS A 160 -13.44 -5.07 70.14
CA HIS A 160 -13.20 -5.36 71.55
C HIS A 160 -14.45 -5.96 72.22
N ILE A 161 -14.21 -6.80 73.23
CA ILE A 161 -15.26 -7.45 74.00
C ILE A 161 -15.90 -6.42 74.94
N SER A 162 -17.23 -6.41 75.01
CA SER A 162 -18.03 -5.38 75.68
C SER A 162 -17.62 -5.10 77.13
N GLY A 163 -17.31 -6.13 77.93
CA GLY A 163 -17.02 -5.98 79.36
C GLY A 163 -15.58 -5.57 79.72
N ILE A 164 -14.76 -5.16 78.75
CA ILE A 164 -13.34 -4.86 78.96
C ILE A 164 -13.06 -3.40 78.58
N ILE A 165 -12.21 -2.73 79.37
CA ILE A 165 -11.64 -1.42 79.03
C ILE A 165 -10.55 -1.65 77.99
N PRO A 166 -10.65 -1.09 76.76
CA PRO A 166 -9.61 -1.24 75.76
C PRO A 166 -8.27 -0.67 76.22
N GLU A 167 -7.19 -1.36 75.88
CA GLU A 167 -5.82 -0.88 76.01
C GLU A 167 -5.27 -0.67 74.59
N PRO A 168 -5.30 0.57 74.07
CA PRO A 168 -4.76 0.89 72.75
C PRO A 168 -3.33 0.39 72.59
N ALA A 169 -2.96 0.03 71.37
CA ALA A 169 -1.68 -0.58 71.01
C ALA A 169 -1.37 -1.98 71.59
N ARG A 170 -2.24 -2.58 72.41
CA ARG A 170 -2.06 -3.94 72.94
C ARG A 170 -2.97 -4.95 72.26
N CYS A 171 -2.53 -6.21 72.20
CA CYS A 171 -3.30 -7.28 71.59
C CYS A 171 -4.52 -7.67 72.44
N ALA A 172 -5.71 -7.50 71.87
CA ALA A 172 -6.99 -7.83 72.51
C ALA A 172 -7.47 -9.28 72.30
N HIS A 173 -6.70 -10.11 71.59
CA HIS A 173 -7.07 -11.52 71.40
C HIS A 173 -6.83 -12.32 72.69
N PRO A 174 -7.58 -13.43 72.90
CA PRO A 174 -7.24 -14.41 73.93
C PRO A 174 -5.78 -14.86 73.81
N ALA A 175 -5.10 -15.08 74.95
CA ALA A 175 -3.82 -15.77 74.98
C ALA A 175 -3.97 -17.19 74.41
N ALA A 176 -2.90 -17.74 73.83
CA ALA A 176 -2.98 -19.00 73.05
C ALA A 176 -3.40 -20.21 73.91
N ASP A 177 -3.13 -20.15 75.21
CA ASP A 177 -3.38 -21.15 76.25
C ASP A 177 -4.61 -20.84 77.13
N ALA A 178 -5.24 -19.67 76.94
CA ALA A 178 -6.37 -19.25 77.77
C ALA A 178 -7.67 -19.94 77.35
N THR A 179 -8.30 -20.64 78.30
CA THR A 179 -9.59 -21.34 78.14
C THR A 179 -10.68 -20.71 79.02
N GLY A 180 -11.95 -21.03 78.75
CA GLY A 180 -13.10 -20.54 79.54
C GLY A 180 -13.92 -19.42 78.87
N ARG A 181 -14.97 -18.96 79.56
CA ARG A 181 -15.92 -17.93 79.05
C ARG A 181 -15.31 -16.53 78.96
N SER A 182 -14.29 -16.23 79.78
CA SER A 182 -13.55 -14.96 79.80
C SER A 182 -12.05 -15.23 79.81
N PRO A 183 -11.47 -15.71 78.70
CA PRO A 183 -10.06 -16.10 78.67
C PRO A 183 -9.16 -14.88 78.86
N ALA A 184 -8.01 -15.05 79.52
CA ALA A 184 -6.98 -14.01 79.63
C ALA A 184 -6.58 -13.49 78.24
N ARG A 185 -6.29 -12.19 78.14
CA ARG A 185 -5.91 -11.55 76.87
C ARG A 185 -4.40 -11.64 76.68
N CYS A 186 -3.98 -11.61 75.43
CA CYS A 186 -2.58 -11.66 75.06
C CYS A 186 -1.79 -10.44 75.57
N HIS A 187 -2.38 -9.24 75.57
CA HIS A 187 -1.77 -7.95 75.98
C HIS A 187 -0.39 -7.61 75.38
N ALA A 188 0.08 -8.40 74.42
CA ALA A 188 1.35 -8.16 73.74
C ALA A 188 1.34 -6.77 73.13
N ASP A 189 2.43 -6.05 73.36
CA ASP A 189 2.63 -4.71 72.80
C ASP A 189 2.80 -4.83 71.29
N LEU A 190 1.87 -4.22 70.54
CA LEU A 190 1.89 -4.26 69.08
C LEU A 190 2.87 -3.22 68.51
N THR A 191 3.31 -2.22 69.28
CA THR A 191 4.23 -1.17 68.83
C THR A 191 5.65 -1.68 68.58
N VAL A 192 6.01 -2.81 69.20
CA VAL A 192 7.31 -3.48 69.04
C VAL A 192 7.26 -4.66 68.07
N THR A 193 6.18 -4.78 67.29
CA THR A 193 6.04 -5.88 66.31
C THR A 193 7.11 -5.77 65.22
N PRO A 194 7.91 -6.82 64.95
CA PRO A 194 8.92 -6.77 63.90
C PRO A 194 8.28 -6.66 62.52
N VAL A 195 8.78 -5.72 61.71
CA VAL A 195 8.35 -5.48 60.33
C VAL A 195 9.56 -5.27 59.43
N ALA A 196 9.47 -5.73 58.18
CA ALA A 196 10.49 -5.44 57.17
C ALA A 196 10.45 -3.95 56.83
N SER A 197 11.58 -3.27 57.00
CA SER A 197 11.76 -1.84 56.70
C SER A 197 12.60 -1.69 55.44
N PHE A 198 12.33 -0.63 54.68
CA PHE A 198 12.96 -0.37 53.40
C PHE A 198 13.33 1.10 53.26
N ASP A 199 14.16 1.41 52.27
CA ASP A 199 14.48 2.79 51.89
C ASP A 199 13.26 3.52 51.30
N THR A 200 13.31 4.86 51.30
CA THR A 200 12.25 5.73 50.79
C THR A 200 11.89 5.45 49.33
N GLU A 201 12.87 5.06 48.52
CA GLU A 201 12.74 4.79 47.08
C GLU A 201 12.56 3.30 46.77
N HIS A 202 12.42 2.46 47.79
CA HIS A 202 12.25 1.02 47.58
C HIS A 202 10.94 0.74 46.80
N PRO A 203 10.94 -0.19 45.82
CA PRO A 203 9.79 -0.47 44.95
C PRO A 203 8.48 -0.79 45.69
N ALA A 204 8.54 -1.43 46.87
CA ALA A 204 7.34 -1.68 47.69
C ALA A 204 6.70 -0.39 48.23
N ILE A 205 7.51 0.58 48.64
CA ILE A 205 7.04 1.87 49.15
C ILE A 205 6.52 2.72 48.00
N HIS A 206 7.26 2.76 46.90
CA HIS A 206 6.83 3.43 45.68
C HIS A 206 5.48 2.87 45.17
N ALA A 207 5.33 1.55 45.11
CA ALA A 207 4.09 0.89 44.75
C ALA A 207 2.91 1.28 45.66
N GLN A 208 3.14 1.38 46.98
CA GLN A 208 2.10 1.83 47.91
C GLN A 208 1.71 3.30 47.66
N ARG A 209 2.67 4.18 47.35
CA ARG A 209 2.38 5.59 47.00
C ARG A 209 1.54 5.69 45.72
N ILE A 210 1.87 4.92 44.68
CA ILE A 210 1.07 4.84 43.44
C ILE A 210 -0.36 4.38 43.75
N VAL A 211 -0.52 3.31 44.53
CA VAL A 211 -1.83 2.79 44.89
C VAL A 211 -2.64 3.84 45.66
N ASN A 212 -2.05 4.53 46.63
CA ASN A 212 -2.72 5.61 47.35
C ASN A 212 -3.19 6.72 46.39
N ALA A 213 -2.33 7.17 45.47
CA ALA A 213 -2.69 8.18 44.47
C ALA A 213 -3.85 7.74 43.54
N ILE A 214 -3.90 6.46 43.17
CA ILE A 214 -5.03 5.87 42.41
C ILE A 214 -6.31 5.86 43.25
N LEU A 215 -6.22 5.57 44.55
CA LEU A 215 -7.38 5.56 45.45
C LEU A 215 -7.97 6.94 45.66
N ASP A 216 -7.18 8.00 45.51
CA ASP A 216 -7.62 9.39 45.67
C ASP A 216 -8.11 10.01 44.35
N THR A 217 -7.57 9.60 43.21
CA THR A 217 -7.92 10.18 41.90
C THR A 217 -8.98 9.35 41.14
N GLU A 218 -9.97 9.99 40.50
CA GLU A 218 -11.01 9.27 39.74
C GLU A 218 -10.50 8.64 38.45
N THR A 219 -9.67 9.39 37.73
CA THR A 219 -8.99 8.94 36.50
C THR A 219 -7.49 9.15 36.66
N PRO A 220 -6.76 8.17 37.24
CA PRO A 220 -5.33 8.31 37.50
C PRO A 220 -4.53 8.44 36.18
N LYS A 221 -3.45 9.23 36.23
CA LYS A 221 -2.54 9.48 35.10
C LYS A 221 -1.18 8.81 35.33
N VAL A 222 -1.19 7.50 35.57
CA VAL A 222 0.00 6.70 35.90
C VAL A 222 0.35 5.77 34.73
N GLY A 223 1.65 5.59 34.45
CA GLY A 223 2.15 4.68 33.42
C GLY A 223 1.37 4.70 32.10
N ILE A 224 0.96 3.51 31.67
CA ILE A 224 0.24 3.26 30.39
C ILE A 224 -1.14 3.92 30.31
N TYR A 225 -1.71 4.38 31.43
CA TYR A 225 -3.03 5.00 31.48
C TYR A 225 -3.00 6.50 31.18
N LYS A 226 -1.82 7.08 30.91
CA LYS A 226 -1.67 8.50 30.55
C LYS A 226 -2.34 8.83 29.20
N SER A 227 -2.17 7.96 28.21
CA SER A 227 -2.72 8.16 26.85
C SER A 227 -4.21 7.84 26.78
N THR A 228 -4.62 6.70 27.36
CA THR A 228 -6.02 6.26 27.39
C THR A 228 -6.48 6.18 28.83
N ARG A 229 -7.13 7.25 29.32
CA ARG A 229 -7.58 7.35 30.71
C ARG A 229 -8.57 6.24 31.04
N GLN A 230 -8.39 5.62 32.20
CA GLN A 230 -9.30 4.62 32.74
C GLN A 230 -9.84 5.08 34.09
N PRO A 231 -11.10 4.76 34.43
CA PRO A 231 -11.60 4.91 35.79
C PRO A 231 -10.71 4.14 36.77
N ARG A 232 -10.48 4.69 37.97
CA ARG A 232 -9.62 4.09 39.00
C ARG A 232 -9.92 2.62 39.26
N ILE A 233 -11.19 2.23 39.18
CA ILE A 233 -11.63 0.87 39.47
C ILE A 233 -11.11 -0.14 38.43
N ASN A 234 -10.98 0.28 37.17
CA ASN A 234 -10.43 -0.55 36.10
C ASN A 234 -8.91 -0.70 36.29
N VAL A 235 -8.22 0.38 36.67
CA VAL A 235 -6.78 0.34 36.97
C VAL A 235 -6.48 -0.60 38.14
N LEU A 236 -7.28 -0.55 39.21
CA LEU A 236 -7.16 -1.49 40.33
C LEU A 236 -7.50 -2.92 39.91
N ALA A 237 -8.48 -3.12 39.03
CA ALA A 237 -8.80 -4.43 38.49
C ALA A 237 -7.65 -5.01 37.67
N ASP A 238 -6.96 -4.17 36.90
CA ASP A 238 -5.79 -4.53 36.09
C ASP A 238 -4.58 -4.91 36.94
N ILE A 239 -4.24 -4.08 37.94
CA ILE A 239 -3.16 -4.38 38.90
C ILE A 239 -3.43 -5.73 39.56
N ARG A 240 -4.67 -5.96 40.02
CA ARG A 240 -5.06 -7.24 40.63
C ARG A 240 -4.97 -8.41 39.67
N ALA A 241 -5.38 -8.24 38.42
CA ALA A 241 -5.33 -9.30 37.42
C ALA A 241 -3.89 -9.77 37.18
N VAL A 242 -2.97 -8.82 37.00
CA VAL A 242 -1.55 -9.12 36.82
C VAL A 242 -0.93 -9.68 38.10
N ALA A 243 -1.18 -9.06 39.25
CA ALA A 243 -0.69 -9.51 40.56
C ALA A 243 -1.16 -10.94 40.87
N GLY A 244 -2.43 -11.25 40.63
CA GLY A 244 -2.98 -12.58 40.81
C GLY A 244 -2.30 -13.63 39.93
N ARG A 245 -1.98 -13.29 38.68
CA ARG A 245 -1.26 -14.19 37.76
C ARG A 245 0.19 -14.37 38.16
N ALA A 246 0.89 -13.30 38.57
CA ALA A 246 2.23 -13.41 39.10
C ALA A 246 2.29 -14.31 40.33
N LEU A 247 1.37 -14.12 41.28
CA LEU A 247 1.33 -14.96 42.49
C LEU A 247 1.01 -16.44 42.21
N ALA A 248 0.27 -16.74 41.15
CA ALA A 248 -0.09 -18.12 40.79
C ALA A 248 0.95 -18.82 39.89
N TYR A 249 1.62 -18.09 39.01
CA TYR A 249 2.42 -18.66 37.90
C TYR A 249 3.86 -18.16 37.81
N ALA A 250 4.33 -17.24 38.67
CA ALA A 250 5.74 -16.82 38.68
C ALA A 250 6.63 -17.88 39.35
N THR A 251 7.73 -18.26 38.68
CA THR A 251 8.73 -19.18 39.24
C THR A 251 9.64 -18.42 40.21
N PRO A 252 10.38 -19.11 41.10
CA PRO A 252 11.38 -18.43 41.94
C PRO A 252 12.36 -17.59 41.11
N ARG A 253 12.82 -18.12 39.97
CA ARG A 253 13.72 -17.41 39.05
C ARG A 253 13.08 -16.15 38.46
N ASP A 254 11.80 -16.22 38.07
CA ASP A 254 11.07 -15.06 37.56
C ASP A 254 10.94 -13.97 38.62
N LEU A 255 10.62 -14.36 39.85
CA LEU A 255 10.49 -13.42 40.96
C LEU A 255 11.84 -12.75 41.28
N ASP A 256 12.93 -13.52 41.31
CA ASP A 256 14.28 -13.01 41.57
C ASP A 256 14.73 -12.00 40.48
N ALA A 257 14.23 -12.12 39.24
CA ALA A 257 14.55 -11.19 38.15
C ALA A 257 13.75 -9.87 38.22
N VAL A 258 12.54 -9.90 38.77
CA VAL A 258 11.57 -8.79 38.71
C VAL A 258 11.38 -8.08 40.05
N ILE A 259 11.71 -8.74 41.16
CA ILE A 259 11.44 -8.26 42.52
C ILE A 259 12.75 -8.13 43.32
N PRO A 260 12.93 -7.05 44.10
CA PRO A 260 14.08 -6.91 45.00
C PRO A 260 14.24 -8.06 46.00
N ALA A 261 15.49 -8.45 46.27
CA ALA A 261 15.82 -9.64 47.07
C ALA A 261 15.34 -9.55 48.53
N ASP A 262 15.38 -8.36 49.12
CA ASP A 262 14.86 -8.05 50.45
C ASP A 262 13.34 -8.21 50.56
N LEU A 263 12.58 -7.78 49.54
CA LEU A 263 11.13 -8.02 49.47
C LEU A 263 10.81 -9.52 49.29
N ILE A 264 11.61 -10.23 48.50
CA ILE A 264 11.49 -11.69 48.35
C ILE A 264 11.78 -12.39 49.69
N ALA A 265 12.81 -11.97 50.43
CA ALA A 265 13.10 -12.49 51.76
C ALA A 265 11.91 -12.29 52.71
N ALA A 266 11.37 -11.08 52.79
CA ALA A 266 10.19 -10.78 53.60
C ALA A 266 8.96 -11.62 53.21
N PHE A 267 8.77 -11.90 51.91
CA PHE A 267 7.73 -12.80 51.42
C PHE A 267 7.96 -14.26 51.82
N ARG A 268 9.19 -14.76 51.70
CA ARG A 268 9.57 -16.13 52.10
C ARG A 268 9.39 -16.33 53.60
N ASP A 269 9.81 -15.37 54.42
CA ASP A 269 9.64 -15.39 55.88
C ASP A 269 8.16 -15.41 56.27
N ALA A 270 7.34 -14.54 55.67
CA ALA A 270 5.90 -14.50 55.90
C ALA A 270 5.22 -15.84 55.56
N ASN A 271 5.68 -16.53 54.52
CA ASN A 271 5.19 -17.85 54.14
C ASN A 271 5.68 -18.97 55.06
N HIS A 272 6.91 -18.89 55.56
CA HIS A 272 7.43 -19.86 56.53
C HIS A 272 6.62 -19.84 57.83
N HIS A 273 6.21 -18.66 58.29
CA HIS A 273 5.34 -18.50 59.47
C HIS A 273 3.90 -19.00 59.27
N LEU A 274 3.42 -19.21 58.03
CA LEU A 274 2.13 -19.87 57.75
C LEU A 274 2.19 -21.36 58.08
N LYS A 275 3.28 -22.05 57.72
CA LYS A 275 3.41 -23.52 57.90
C LYS A 275 3.51 -23.95 59.37
N ARG A 276 4.01 -23.09 60.26
CA ARG A 276 4.15 -23.40 61.71
C ARG A 276 2.86 -23.26 62.53
N ARG A 277 1.80 -22.62 62.01
CA ARG A 277 0.56 -22.36 62.77
C ARG A 277 -0.56 -23.27 62.29
N SER A 278 -0.66 -24.47 62.87
CA SER A 278 -1.71 -25.45 62.63
C SER A 278 -3.08 -24.95 63.12
N GLY A 279 -3.86 -24.39 62.21
CA GLY A 279 -5.32 -24.27 62.29
C GLY A 279 -5.91 -24.69 60.93
N PRO A 280 -7.23 -24.97 60.81
CA PRO A 280 -7.79 -25.49 59.57
C PRO A 280 -7.39 -24.58 58.41
N ALA A 281 -6.69 -25.16 57.44
CA ALA A 281 -6.21 -24.47 56.25
C ALA A 281 -7.42 -23.78 55.62
N ARG A 282 -7.48 -22.45 55.69
CA ARG A 282 -8.40 -21.71 54.84
C ARG A 282 -7.93 -22.02 53.43
N ALA A 283 -8.77 -22.72 52.66
CA ALA A 283 -8.52 -23.01 51.26
C ALA A 283 -7.88 -21.79 50.60
N ASP A 284 -6.67 -21.97 50.05
CA ASP A 284 -5.91 -20.91 49.40
C ASP A 284 -6.87 -20.17 48.47
N ALA A 285 -7.26 -18.95 48.85
CA ALA A 285 -8.12 -18.15 48.01
C ALA A 285 -7.37 -17.97 46.69
N LYS A 286 -7.92 -18.53 45.59
CA LYS A 286 -7.32 -18.47 44.26
C LYS A 286 -6.67 -17.09 44.06
N PRO A 287 -5.34 -17.00 43.85
CA PRO A 287 -4.64 -15.72 43.73
C PRO A 287 -5.36 -14.80 42.74
N GLY A 288 -5.64 -13.56 43.16
CA GLY A 288 -6.41 -12.58 42.37
C GLY A 288 -7.93 -12.56 42.61
N LEU A 289 -8.52 -13.54 43.31
CA LEU A 289 -9.95 -13.53 43.67
C LEU A 289 -10.24 -12.68 44.92
N ALA A 290 -9.31 -12.64 45.87
CA ALA A 290 -9.41 -11.83 47.10
C ALA A 290 -8.03 -11.27 47.47
N ALA A 291 -8.01 -10.24 48.31
CA ALA A 291 -6.77 -9.66 48.82
C ALA A 291 -5.95 -10.71 49.58
N PRO A 292 -4.62 -10.83 49.32
CA PRO A 292 -3.73 -11.66 50.09
C PRO A 292 -3.85 -11.33 51.57
N ALA A 293 -3.87 -12.37 52.38
CA ALA A 293 -3.98 -12.23 53.83
C ALA A 293 -2.79 -11.47 54.41
N ARG A 294 -1.61 -11.58 53.80
CA ARG A 294 -0.35 -10.98 54.26
C ARG A 294 0.02 -9.72 53.50
N ALA A 295 0.69 -8.79 54.16
CA ALA A 295 1.24 -7.59 53.55
C ALA A 295 2.31 -7.91 52.50
N ALA A 296 3.28 -8.77 52.85
CA ALA A 296 4.38 -9.14 51.94
C ALA A 296 3.89 -9.77 50.63
N THR A 297 2.88 -10.65 50.67
CA THR A 297 2.28 -11.25 49.46
C THR A 297 1.56 -10.22 48.60
N ALA A 298 0.86 -9.25 49.21
CA ALA A 298 0.22 -8.18 48.47
C ALA A 298 1.24 -7.24 47.84
N ALA A 299 2.29 -6.87 48.59
CA ALA A 299 3.40 -6.04 48.12
C ALA A 299 4.08 -6.69 46.91
N LEU A 300 4.47 -7.97 47.00
CA LEU A 300 5.11 -8.70 45.90
C LEU A 300 4.24 -8.71 44.63
N GLY A 301 2.96 -9.02 44.76
CA GLY A 301 2.05 -9.05 43.61
C GLY A 301 1.86 -7.68 42.96
N VAL A 302 1.70 -6.61 43.77
CA VAL A 302 1.51 -5.25 43.26
C VAL A 302 2.80 -4.71 42.63
N VAL A 303 3.97 -4.95 43.24
CA VAL A 303 5.26 -4.57 42.66
C VAL A 303 5.49 -5.28 41.33
N ALA A 304 5.21 -6.59 41.24
CA ALA A 304 5.29 -7.32 39.98
C ALA A 304 4.38 -6.73 38.89
N ALA A 305 3.16 -6.32 39.26
CA ALA A 305 2.21 -5.71 38.32
C ALA A 305 2.64 -4.32 37.87
N LEU A 306 3.03 -3.45 38.80
CA LEU A 306 3.42 -2.08 38.48
C LEU A 306 4.72 -2.00 37.66
N ARG A 307 5.61 -2.99 37.76
CA ARG A 307 6.79 -3.07 36.89
C ARG A 307 6.46 -3.09 35.39
N ALA A 308 5.29 -3.60 35.02
CA ALA A 308 4.77 -3.53 33.65
C ALA A 308 3.78 -2.37 33.44
N LEU A 309 2.88 -2.12 34.39
CA LEU A 309 1.82 -1.12 34.21
C LEU A 309 2.30 0.34 34.34
N ASP A 310 3.45 0.57 34.97
CA ASP A 310 4.07 1.90 35.09
C ASP A 310 4.94 2.28 33.88
N SER A 311 5.01 1.43 32.85
CA SER A 311 5.70 1.75 31.58
C SER A 311 5.02 2.91 30.83
N THR A 312 5.75 3.50 29.88
CA THR A 312 5.30 4.67 29.09
C THR A 312 4.26 4.34 28.03
N ASP A 313 4.31 3.14 27.48
CA ASP A 313 3.48 2.69 26.36
C ASP A 313 3.14 1.19 26.48
N ILE A 314 2.14 0.76 25.71
CA ILE A 314 1.59 -0.60 25.76
C ILE A 314 2.59 -1.65 25.25
N GLY A 315 3.45 -1.30 24.29
CA GLY A 315 4.47 -2.20 23.76
C GLY A 315 5.49 -2.56 24.84
N SER A 316 6.07 -1.54 25.47
CA SER A 316 7.02 -1.68 26.59
C SER A 316 6.41 -2.43 27.77
N ALA A 317 5.15 -2.15 28.12
CA ALA A 317 4.44 -2.89 29.16
C ALA A 317 4.25 -4.37 28.78
N GLY A 318 3.98 -4.65 27.50
CA GLY A 318 3.85 -6.01 26.97
C GLY A 318 5.17 -6.80 27.06
N ASP A 319 6.29 -6.16 26.72
CA ASP A 319 7.64 -6.73 26.89
C ASP A 319 7.91 -7.07 28.38
N ALA A 320 7.62 -6.13 29.28
CA ALA A 320 7.78 -6.32 30.72
C ALA A 320 6.85 -7.41 31.30
N LEU A 321 5.71 -7.68 30.66
CA LEU A 321 4.75 -8.71 31.07
C LEU A 321 5.01 -10.08 30.41
N ARG A 322 5.87 -10.16 29.39
CA ARG A 322 6.06 -11.36 28.56
C ARG A 322 6.45 -12.59 29.36
N TRP A 323 7.30 -12.44 30.37
CA TRP A 323 7.74 -13.56 31.21
C TRP A 323 6.55 -14.29 31.87
N LEU A 324 5.48 -13.57 32.26
CA LEU A 324 4.28 -14.20 32.84
C LEU A 324 3.55 -15.09 31.84
N VAL A 325 3.55 -14.72 30.56
CA VAL A 325 2.95 -15.54 29.49
C VAL A 325 3.76 -16.81 29.31
N THR A 326 5.10 -16.70 29.24
CA THR A 326 6.01 -17.85 29.11
C THR A 326 5.86 -18.82 30.29
N SER A 327 6.02 -18.34 31.52
CA SER A 327 5.93 -19.18 32.73
C SER A 327 4.55 -19.81 32.92
N SER A 328 3.48 -19.13 32.49
CA SER A 328 2.12 -19.71 32.49
C SER A 328 2.01 -20.90 31.52
N ARG A 329 2.58 -20.78 30.31
CA ARG A 329 2.59 -21.85 29.30
C ARG A 329 3.43 -23.04 29.74
N GLU A 330 4.61 -22.80 30.30
CA GLU A 330 5.49 -23.86 30.81
C GLU A 330 4.84 -24.70 31.92
N ARG A 331 3.96 -24.10 32.72
CA ARG A 331 3.17 -24.83 33.75
C ARG A 331 1.89 -25.47 33.22
N GLY A 332 1.73 -25.61 31.91
CA GLY A 332 0.60 -26.30 31.28
C GLY A 332 -0.66 -25.46 31.11
N SER A 333 -0.61 -24.13 31.33
CA SER A 333 -1.73 -23.26 30.93
C SER A 333 -1.64 -22.97 29.43
N ALA A 334 -2.61 -23.43 28.64
CA ALA A 334 -2.74 -22.95 27.26
C ALA A 334 -3.06 -21.44 27.29
N VAL A 335 -2.14 -20.58 26.84
CA VAL A 335 -2.36 -19.12 26.77
C VAL A 335 -2.43 -18.70 25.31
N HIS A 336 -3.63 -18.32 24.87
CA HIS A 336 -3.95 -17.86 23.52
C HIS A 336 -4.78 -16.58 23.60
N PRO A 337 -4.92 -15.83 22.50
CA PRO A 337 -5.63 -14.55 22.54
C PRO A 337 -7.05 -14.65 23.10
N ALA A 338 -7.77 -15.75 22.84
CA ALA A 338 -9.13 -15.95 23.33
C ALA A 338 -9.24 -16.12 24.86
N ASN A 339 -8.16 -16.51 25.56
CA ASN A 339 -8.18 -16.79 27.00
C ASN A 339 -7.14 -15.99 27.80
N ILE A 340 -6.40 -15.09 27.17
CA ILE A 340 -5.37 -14.27 27.82
C ILE A 340 -5.96 -13.15 28.68
N ALA A 341 -7.25 -12.84 28.57
CA ALA A 341 -7.93 -11.89 29.43
C ALA A 341 -7.92 -12.37 30.90
N TRP A 342 -6.88 -12.00 31.64
CA TRP A 342 -6.72 -12.42 33.03
C TRP A 342 -7.65 -11.61 33.93
N GLY A 343 -8.51 -12.28 34.70
CA GLY A 343 -9.37 -11.62 35.67
C GLY A 343 -10.71 -11.14 35.11
N LYS A 344 -11.46 -10.38 35.92
CA LYS A 344 -12.78 -9.83 35.57
C LYS A 344 -12.73 -8.32 35.64
N ASN A 345 -13.48 -7.65 34.76
CA ASN A 345 -13.60 -6.20 34.67
C ASN A 345 -12.24 -5.50 34.43
N THR A 346 -11.37 -6.11 33.64
CA THR A 346 -10.12 -5.49 33.21
C THR A 346 -10.37 -4.47 32.12
N SER A 347 -9.50 -3.48 32.04
CA SER A 347 -9.57 -2.43 31.03
C SER A 347 -9.20 -2.94 29.64
N PRO A 348 -9.64 -2.25 28.56
CA PRO A 348 -9.14 -2.51 27.22
C PRO A 348 -7.62 -2.25 27.12
N VAL A 349 -7.07 -1.35 27.94
CA VAL A 349 -5.63 -1.03 27.98
C VAL A 349 -4.82 -2.25 28.41
N LEU A 350 -5.22 -2.92 29.50
CA LEU A 350 -4.57 -4.17 29.92
C LEU A 350 -4.74 -5.28 28.88
N ALA A 351 -5.91 -5.38 28.23
CA ALA A 351 -6.10 -6.35 27.15
C ALA A 351 -5.09 -6.12 26.00
N GLY A 352 -4.84 -4.85 25.65
CA GLY A 352 -3.79 -4.48 24.68
C GLY A 352 -2.38 -4.87 25.13
N VAL A 353 -2.04 -4.65 26.42
CA VAL A 353 -0.75 -5.08 27.00
C VAL A 353 -0.59 -6.60 26.96
N GLN A 354 -1.64 -7.34 27.32
CA GLN A 354 -1.66 -8.80 27.28
C GLN A 354 -1.45 -9.32 25.85
N LEU A 355 -2.11 -8.71 24.86
CA LEU A 355 -1.91 -9.02 23.45
C LEU A 355 -0.48 -8.70 22.99
N ALA A 356 0.09 -7.56 23.38
CA ALA A 356 1.47 -7.20 23.07
C ALA A 356 2.49 -8.20 23.67
N ALA A 357 2.25 -8.65 24.92
CA ALA A 357 3.07 -9.67 25.57
C ALA A 357 3.04 -11.01 24.81
N LEU A 358 1.87 -11.39 24.30
CA LEU A 358 1.66 -12.61 23.53
C LEU A 358 2.18 -12.53 22.09
N GLY A 359 2.27 -11.32 21.53
CA GLY A 359 2.54 -11.04 20.12
C GLY A 359 3.65 -11.89 19.47
N PRO A 360 4.85 -11.98 20.05
CA PRO A 360 5.95 -12.77 19.47
C PRO A 360 5.70 -14.29 19.42
N MET A 361 4.68 -14.78 20.11
CA MET A 361 4.30 -16.20 20.14
C MET A 361 3.13 -16.52 19.19
N LEU A 362 2.66 -15.53 18.41
CA LEU A 362 1.58 -15.67 17.44
C LEU A 362 2.16 -15.77 16.02
N HIS A 363 1.49 -16.50 15.14
CA HIS A 363 1.81 -16.49 13.71
C HIS A 363 1.51 -15.11 13.08
N ALA A 364 2.17 -14.77 11.98
CA ALA A 364 1.99 -13.50 11.26
C ALA A 364 0.52 -13.12 11.00
N SER A 365 -0.33 -14.08 10.60
CA SER A 365 -1.76 -13.83 10.37
C SER A 365 -2.48 -13.38 11.64
N ASP A 366 -2.24 -14.04 12.77
CA ASP A 366 -2.81 -13.66 14.06
C ASP A 366 -2.24 -12.33 14.55
N GLN A 367 -0.95 -12.08 14.35
CA GLN A 367 -0.35 -10.79 14.70
C GLN A 367 -1.07 -9.62 13.99
N LEU A 368 -1.48 -9.79 12.73
CA LEU A 368 -2.29 -8.81 12.00
C LEU A 368 -3.72 -8.71 12.57
N ARG A 369 -4.39 -9.84 12.84
CA ARG A 369 -5.75 -9.86 13.42
C ARG A 369 -5.86 -9.09 14.72
N TYR A 370 -4.88 -9.28 15.61
CA TYR A 370 -4.84 -8.66 16.93
C TYR A 370 -4.11 -7.30 16.92
N ARG A 371 -3.71 -6.81 15.74
CA ARG A 371 -3.02 -5.52 15.54
C ARG A 371 -1.79 -5.38 16.44
N ILE A 372 -0.96 -6.42 16.50
CA ILE A 372 0.24 -6.44 17.33
C ILE A 372 1.22 -5.35 16.83
N GLY A 373 1.76 -4.55 17.76
CA GLY A 373 2.63 -3.41 17.45
C GLY A 373 1.90 -2.10 17.13
N ALA A 374 0.56 -2.11 17.03
CA ALA A 374 -0.22 -0.87 17.04
C ALA A 374 -0.08 -0.17 18.41
N PRO A 375 -0.31 1.15 18.50
CA PRO A 375 -0.38 1.85 19.78
C PRO A 375 -1.39 1.24 20.76
N MET A 376 -2.44 0.60 20.23
CA MET A 376 -3.48 -0.09 20.99
C MET A 376 -3.85 -1.43 20.32
N PRO A 377 -3.14 -2.53 20.61
CA PRO A 377 -3.51 -3.86 20.15
C PRO A 377 -4.90 -4.23 20.69
N THR A 378 -5.73 -4.86 19.87
CA THR A 378 -7.14 -5.09 20.19
C THR A 378 -7.64 -6.41 19.63
N HIS A 379 -8.65 -6.98 20.28
CA HIS A 379 -9.33 -8.16 19.75
C HIS A 379 -10.07 -7.84 18.45
N PRO A 380 -10.12 -8.77 17.49
CA PRO A 380 -10.84 -8.56 16.25
C PRO A 380 -12.34 -8.42 16.51
N THR A 381 -12.95 -7.41 15.90
CA THR A 381 -14.37 -7.10 16.07
C THR A 381 -15.22 -8.04 15.21
N PRO A 382 -16.27 -8.65 15.76
CA PRO A 382 -17.25 -9.37 14.97
C PRO A 382 -18.13 -8.35 14.21
N GLY A 383 -17.86 -8.15 12.92
CA GLY A 383 -18.67 -7.27 12.07
C GLY A 383 -18.27 -7.37 10.61
N THR A 384 -19.18 -7.85 9.77
CA THR A 384 -18.96 -7.98 8.33
C THR A 384 -18.95 -6.64 7.61
N SER A 385 -19.63 -5.61 8.11
CA SER A 385 -19.77 -4.32 7.41
C SER A 385 -18.44 -3.57 7.21
N ILE A 386 -17.60 -3.51 8.25
CA ILE A 386 -16.27 -2.86 8.16
C ILE A 386 -15.38 -3.60 7.17
N THR A 387 -15.33 -4.93 7.27
CA THR A 387 -14.51 -5.75 6.40
C THR A 387 -15.01 -5.77 4.96
N VAL A 388 -16.33 -5.77 4.74
CA VAL A 388 -16.95 -5.63 3.42
C VAL A 388 -16.66 -4.24 2.83
N GLY A 389 -16.76 -3.18 3.64
CA GLY A 389 -16.38 -1.82 3.22
C GLY A 389 -14.91 -1.72 2.81
N LEU A 390 -14.01 -2.37 3.57
CA LEU A 390 -12.59 -2.44 3.21
C LEU A 390 -12.36 -3.26 1.93
N ALA A 391 -13.00 -4.43 1.79
CA ALA A 391 -12.88 -5.27 0.59
C ALA A 391 -13.41 -4.58 -0.69
N ARG A 392 -14.46 -3.75 -0.55
CA ARG A 392 -14.97 -2.90 -1.63
C ARG A 392 -13.91 -1.95 -2.17
N ARG A 393 -13.13 -1.39 -1.25
CA ARG A 393 -12.13 -0.33 -1.43
C ARG A 393 -10.73 -0.84 -1.78
N LEU A 394 -10.49 -2.15 -1.68
CA LEU A 394 -9.16 -2.73 -1.82
C LEU A 394 -8.98 -3.39 -3.20
N PRO A 395 -7.88 -3.11 -3.92
CA PRO A 395 -7.54 -3.83 -5.14
C PRO A 395 -7.09 -5.27 -4.83
N SER A 396 -7.33 -6.19 -5.76
CA SER A 396 -6.91 -7.60 -5.62
C SER A 396 -5.39 -7.72 -5.51
N MET A 397 -4.65 -6.91 -6.26
CA MET A 397 -3.20 -6.70 -6.10
C MET A 397 -2.95 -5.35 -5.44
N LEU A 398 -2.32 -5.34 -4.26
CA LEU A 398 -2.01 -4.12 -3.51
C LEU A 398 -1.27 -3.09 -4.39
N TRP A 399 -1.46 -1.80 -4.10
CA TRP A 399 -0.83 -0.71 -4.82
C TRP A 399 0.70 -0.87 -4.91
N PRO A 400 1.30 -0.70 -6.10
CA PRO A 400 2.72 -0.95 -6.31
C PRO A 400 3.64 -0.15 -5.38
N ALA A 401 3.33 1.12 -5.10
CA ALA A 401 4.13 1.95 -4.20
C ALA A 401 4.35 1.27 -2.84
N TRP A 402 3.27 0.70 -2.28
CA TRP A 402 3.28 0.04 -0.99
C TRP A 402 3.92 -1.35 -1.04
N SER A 403 3.61 -2.14 -2.07
CA SER A 403 4.17 -3.50 -2.19
C SER A 403 5.65 -3.51 -2.55
N LEU A 404 6.14 -2.48 -3.24
CA LEU A 404 7.56 -2.30 -3.55
C LEU A 404 8.34 -1.94 -2.28
N SER A 405 7.85 -1.02 -1.45
CA SER A 405 8.47 -0.72 -0.15
C SER A 405 8.50 -1.94 0.78
N MET A 406 7.52 -2.85 0.68
CA MET A 406 7.48 -4.09 1.47
C MET A 406 8.14 -5.30 0.77
N SER A 407 8.87 -5.07 -0.33
CA SER A 407 9.47 -6.16 -1.12
C SER A 407 10.63 -6.84 -0.39
N ILE A 408 10.68 -8.17 -0.48
CA ILE A 408 11.74 -8.98 0.13
C ILE A 408 12.42 -9.86 -0.94
N PRO A 409 13.71 -10.21 -0.77
CA PRO A 409 14.39 -11.12 -1.67
C PRO A 409 13.66 -12.46 -1.81
N GLY A 410 13.55 -12.97 -3.03
CA GLY A 410 12.90 -14.26 -3.31
C GLY A 410 11.37 -14.25 -3.32
N CYS A 411 10.72 -13.10 -3.13
CA CYS A 411 9.27 -12.95 -3.27
C CYS A 411 8.91 -12.00 -4.43
N HIS A 412 8.39 -12.56 -5.52
CA HIS A 412 8.00 -11.77 -6.69
C HIS A 412 6.72 -10.96 -6.44
N GLN A 413 6.61 -9.77 -7.05
CA GLN A 413 5.46 -8.88 -6.90
C GLN A 413 4.12 -9.54 -7.28
N ARG A 414 4.13 -10.53 -8.18
CA ARG A 414 2.94 -11.30 -8.56
C ARG A 414 2.32 -12.10 -7.40
N GLN A 415 3.14 -12.56 -6.45
CA GLN A 415 2.66 -13.26 -5.25
C GLN A 415 2.51 -12.30 -4.08
N LEU A 416 3.44 -11.34 -3.96
CA LEU A 416 3.45 -10.39 -2.85
C LEU A 416 2.22 -9.47 -2.87
N ARG A 417 1.88 -8.87 -4.02
CA ARG A 417 0.80 -7.88 -4.10
C ARG A 417 -0.57 -8.47 -3.70
N PRO A 418 -1.01 -9.63 -4.25
CA PRO A 418 -2.24 -10.26 -3.77
C PRO A 418 -2.18 -10.67 -2.30
N ALA A 419 -1.04 -11.23 -1.86
CA ALA A 419 -0.89 -11.66 -0.47
C ALA A 419 -1.00 -10.49 0.52
N LEU A 420 -0.45 -9.33 0.20
CA LEU A 420 -0.59 -8.13 1.04
C LEU A 420 -2.03 -7.62 1.04
N SER A 421 -2.76 -7.62 -0.08
CA SER A 421 -4.20 -7.31 -0.10
C SER A 421 -5.01 -8.28 0.78
N ILE A 422 -4.72 -9.58 0.73
CA ILE A 422 -5.34 -10.57 1.63
C ILE A 422 -4.98 -10.25 3.09
N ALA A 423 -3.72 -9.94 3.38
CA ALA A 423 -3.24 -9.62 4.72
C ALA A 423 -3.95 -8.39 5.31
N MET A 424 -4.22 -7.38 4.48
CA MET A 424 -4.98 -6.18 4.87
C MET A 424 -6.38 -6.51 5.39
N LEU A 425 -7.06 -7.48 4.78
CA LEU A 425 -8.39 -7.92 5.22
C LEU A 425 -8.36 -8.71 6.53
N LEU A 426 -7.20 -9.21 6.95
CA LEU A 426 -7.06 -9.87 8.26
C LEU A 426 -6.98 -8.86 9.41
N VAL A 427 -6.52 -7.64 9.14
CA VAL A 427 -6.32 -6.63 10.18
C VAL A 427 -7.67 -6.34 10.85
N HIS A 428 -7.70 -6.52 12.17
CA HIS A 428 -8.90 -6.33 12.99
C HIS A 428 -10.10 -7.25 12.64
N SER A 429 -9.90 -8.33 11.87
CA SER A 429 -10.98 -9.20 11.39
C SER A 429 -10.84 -10.66 11.84
N ARG A 430 -11.95 -11.41 11.76
CA ARG A 430 -11.99 -12.85 12.01
C ARG A 430 -11.95 -13.69 10.73
N LEU A 431 -11.77 -13.08 9.56
CA LEU A 431 -11.78 -13.76 8.26
C LEU A 431 -10.65 -14.76 8.12
N LYS A 432 -10.90 -15.96 7.64
CA LYS A 432 -9.83 -16.88 7.23
C LYS A 432 -9.14 -16.37 5.95
N LEU A 433 -7.93 -16.87 5.68
CA LEU A 433 -7.16 -16.47 4.50
C LEU A 433 -7.93 -16.75 3.19
N ASP A 434 -8.59 -17.90 3.07
CA ASP A 434 -9.39 -18.24 1.88
C ASP A 434 -10.63 -17.34 1.75
N GLU A 435 -11.29 -17.03 2.86
CA GLU A 435 -12.43 -16.10 2.87
C GLU A 435 -12.00 -14.70 2.42
N ALA A 436 -10.85 -14.23 2.89
CA ALA A 436 -10.26 -12.95 2.48
C ALA A 436 -9.86 -12.95 0.99
N ALA A 437 -9.25 -14.03 0.49
CA ALA A 437 -8.90 -14.16 -0.93
C ALA A 437 -10.13 -14.09 -1.84
N ASN A 438 -11.21 -14.79 -1.47
CA ASN A 438 -12.46 -14.81 -2.24
C ASN A 438 -13.18 -13.45 -2.26
N LEU A 439 -13.08 -12.65 -1.18
CA LEU A 439 -13.76 -11.35 -1.10
C LEU A 439 -13.23 -10.30 -2.09
N ILE A 440 -11.98 -10.45 -2.54
CA ILE A 440 -11.32 -9.52 -3.47
C ILE A 440 -10.98 -10.18 -4.81
N ASP A 441 -11.56 -11.35 -5.11
CA ASP A 441 -11.29 -12.10 -6.34
C ASP A 441 -9.78 -12.27 -6.60
N SER A 442 -9.04 -12.64 -5.55
CA SER A 442 -7.57 -12.73 -5.58
C SER A 442 -7.08 -13.79 -6.57
N SER A 443 -5.97 -13.50 -7.24
CA SER A 443 -5.28 -14.43 -8.15
C SER A 443 -4.51 -15.54 -7.43
N ILE A 444 -4.41 -15.48 -6.10
CA ILE A 444 -3.80 -16.52 -5.25
C ILE A 444 -4.79 -16.97 -4.17
N ASP A 445 -4.66 -18.23 -3.75
CA ASP A 445 -5.44 -18.83 -2.67
C ASP A 445 -4.86 -18.53 -1.27
N GLY A 446 -5.59 -18.91 -0.22
CA GLY A 446 -5.16 -18.71 1.16
C GLY A 446 -3.86 -19.43 1.52
N PRO A 447 -3.60 -20.68 1.09
CA PRO A 447 -2.32 -21.36 1.28
C PRO A 447 -1.13 -20.60 0.67
N ALA A 448 -1.27 -20.07 -0.55
CA ALA A 448 -0.22 -19.25 -1.18
C ALA A 448 0.01 -17.95 -0.41
N ALA A 449 -1.06 -17.26 0.02
CA ALA A 449 -0.95 -16.07 0.87
C ALA A 449 -0.27 -16.38 2.22
N SER A 450 -0.60 -17.52 2.84
CA SER A 450 0.05 -17.99 4.07
C SER A 450 1.55 -18.19 3.87
N ARG A 451 1.99 -18.73 2.72
CA ARG A 451 3.41 -18.93 2.42
C ARG A 451 4.14 -17.59 2.29
N VAL A 452 3.53 -16.60 1.63
CA VAL A 452 4.11 -15.25 1.55
C VAL A 452 4.20 -14.60 2.93
N LEU A 453 3.16 -14.70 3.76
CA LEU A 453 3.20 -14.20 5.14
C LEU A 453 4.30 -14.85 5.97
N GLN A 454 4.54 -16.16 5.82
CA GLN A 454 5.66 -16.85 6.48
C GLN A 454 7.04 -16.37 5.98
N LEU A 455 7.16 -16.02 4.70
CA LEU A 455 8.40 -15.43 4.17
C LEU A 455 8.63 -14.02 4.74
N LEU A 456 7.58 -13.20 4.82
CA LEU A 456 7.63 -11.88 5.43
C LEU A 456 7.95 -11.95 6.93
N GLU A 457 7.36 -12.90 7.65
CA GLU A 457 7.59 -13.13 9.09
C GLU A 457 9.05 -13.49 9.42
N LYS A 458 9.70 -14.26 8.54
CA LYS A 458 11.11 -14.65 8.69
C LYS A 458 12.11 -13.53 8.39
N HIS A 459 11.64 -12.42 7.81
CA HIS A 459 12.51 -11.30 7.46
C HIS A 459 12.73 -10.39 8.68
N ASP A 460 13.96 -9.89 8.88
CA ASP A 460 14.34 -9.07 10.04
C ASP A 460 13.51 -7.78 10.18
N ARG A 461 12.93 -7.32 9.08
CA ARG A 461 12.07 -6.11 8.99
C ARG A 461 10.57 -6.38 9.12
N TRP A 462 10.17 -7.59 9.55
CA TRP A 462 8.75 -7.95 9.70
C TRP A 462 7.96 -6.96 10.56
N LEU A 463 8.54 -6.48 11.67
CA LEU A 463 7.88 -5.53 12.57
C LEU A 463 7.47 -4.23 11.85
N SER A 464 8.33 -3.71 10.97
CA SER A 464 8.05 -2.52 10.15
C SER A 464 6.99 -2.79 9.09
N ILE A 465 7.07 -3.93 8.39
CA ILE A 465 6.07 -4.34 7.39
C ILE A 465 4.69 -4.45 8.04
N ARG A 466 4.60 -5.15 9.18
CA ARG A 466 3.37 -5.33 9.95
C ARG A 466 2.80 -3.98 10.41
N ALA A 467 3.65 -3.07 10.89
CA ALA A 467 3.24 -1.73 11.28
C ALA A 467 2.66 -0.95 10.09
N GLY A 468 3.29 -1.00 8.92
CA GLY A 468 2.79 -0.37 7.70
C GLY A 468 1.44 -0.92 7.25
N LEU A 469 1.23 -2.25 7.31
CA LEU A 469 -0.06 -2.87 7.01
C LEU A 469 -1.16 -2.42 7.98
N ILE A 470 -0.86 -2.36 9.29
CA ILE A 470 -1.84 -1.91 10.29
C ILE A 470 -2.17 -0.42 10.08
N GLN A 471 -1.16 0.43 9.82
CA GLN A 471 -1.37 1.85 9.57
C GLN A 471 -2.20 2.10 8.30
N MET A 472 -1.94 1.35 7.23
CA MET A 472 -2.78 1.42 6.02
C MET A 472 -4.22 1.01 6.34
N ALA A 473 -4.43 -0.07 7.09
CA ALA A 473 -5.76 -0.57 7.41
C ALA A 473 -6.54 0.46 8.23
N ASP A 474 -5.88 1.07 9.22
CA ASP A 474 -6.44 2.15 10.02
C ASP A 474 -6.76 3.38 9.15
N TYR A 475 -5.89 3.75 8.20
CA TYR A 475 -6.15 4.84 7.26
C TYR A 475 -7.40 4.59 6.40
N LEU A 476 -7.49 3.41 5.77
CA LEU A 476 -8.61 3.03 4.92
C LEU A 476 -9.94 2.89 5.69
N HIS A 477 -9.87 2.63 7.00
CA HIS A 477 -11.04 2.59 7.86
C HIS A 477 -11.61 3.98 8.17
N HIS A 478 -10.75 4.97 8.37
CA HIS A 478 -11.16 6.32 8.80
C HIS A 478 -11.33 7.34 7.66
N HIS A 479 -10.90 7.01 6.44
CA HIS A 479 -10.97 7.90 5.29
C HIS A 479 -11.85 7.31 4.19
N ASP A 480 -12.64 8.17 3.55
CA ASP A 480 -13.33 7.82 2.32
C ASP A 480 -12.34 7.86 1.16
N ILE A 481 -12.41 6.82 0.32
CA ILE A 481 -11.57 6.70 -0.86
C ILE A 481 -12.43 6.87 -2.12
N PRO A 482 -11.88 7.46 -3.19
CA PRO A 482 -12.66 7.82 -4.37
C PRO A 482 -12.83 6.66 -5.38
N ILE A 483 -12.43 5.42 -5.04
CA ILE A 483 -12.52 4.27 -5.97
C ILE A 483 -13.26 3.09 -5.33
N ASP A 484 -14.20 2.50 -6.08
CA ASP A 484 -14.82 1.21 -5.78
C ASP A 484 -14.21 0.08 -6.64
N TYR A 485 -13.17 -0.57 -6.12
CA TYR A 485 -12.52 -1.68 -6.83
C TYR A 485 -13.43 -2.91 -6.98
N GLN A 486 -14.31 -3.18 -6.02
CA GLN A 486 -15.24 -4.30 -6.12
C GLN A 486 -16.26 -4.09 -7.25
N GLY A 487 -16.76 -2.87 -7.40
CA GLY A 487 -17.59 -2.48 -8.55
C GLY A 487 -16.84 -2.69 -9.87
N ARG A 488 -15.62 -2.16 -9.96
CA ARG A 488 -14.79 -2.27 -11.18
C ARG A 488 -14.50 -3.71 -11.61
N ARG A 489 -14.20 -4.62 -10.68
CA ARG A 489 -13.96 -6.05 -11.01
C ARG A 489 -15.14 -6.75 -11.67
N ARG A 490 -16.36 -6.21 -11.54
CA ARG A 490 -17.59 -6.79 -12.08
C ARG A 490 -18.02 -6.19 -13.43
N LEU A 491 -17.28 -5.23 -13.96
CA LEU A 491 -17.58 -4.60 -15.25
C LEU A 491 -17.22 -5.50 -16.45
N ASP A 492 -17.84 -5.24 -17.60
CA ASP A 492 -17.50 -5.93 -18.85
C ASP A 492 -16.35 -5.21 -19.59
N TYR A 493 -15.17 -5.83 -19.57
CA TYR A 493 -13.97 -5.30 -20.22
C TYR A 493 -13.76 -5.78 -21.66
N ASN A 494 -14.72 -6.48 -22.29
CA ASN A 494 -14.58 -6.99 -23.66
C ASN A 494 -14.35 -5.88 -24.69
N ARG A 495 -14.89 -4.69 -24.44
CA ARG A 495 -14.75 -3.51 -25.31
C ARG A 495 -13.73 -2.50 -24.80
N LEU A 496 -12.92 -2.85 -23.79
CA LEU A 496 -11.87 -1.98 -23.29
C LEU A 496 -10.85 -1.71 -24.41
N LEU A 497 -10.65 -0.45 -24.78
CA LEU A 497 -9.69 -0.03 -25.81
C LEU A 497 -9.82 -0.80 -27.15
N PRO A 498 -10.85 -0.54 -27.97
CA PRO A 498 -10.98 -1.14 -29.31
C PRO A 498 -9.77 -0.83 -30.21
N ASP A 499 -9.45 -1.71 -31.15
CA ASP A 499 -8.27 -1.57 -32.02
C ASP A 499 -8.30 -0.26 -32.84
N GLU A 500 -9.49 0.22 -33.21
CA GLU A 500 -9.69 1.50 -33.90
C GLU A 500 -9.30 2.70 -33.02
N VAL A 501 -9.69 2.67 -31.74
CA VAL A 501 -9.37 3.70 -30.75
C VAL A 501 -7.87 3.66 -30.45
N TRP A 502 -7.29 2.47 -30.24
CA TRP A 502 -5.84 2.33 -30.07
C TRP A 502 -5.06 2.88 -31.26
N ALA A 503 -5.53 2.61 -32.49
CA ALA A 503 -4.91 3.15 -33.69
C ALA A 503 -5.02 4.68 -33.75
N HIS A 504 -6.12 5.28 -33.29
CA HIS A 504 -6.28 6.73 -33.18
C HIS A 504 -5.34 7.33 -32.13
N ILE A 505 -5.31 6.78 -30.91
CA ILE A 505 -4.37 7.19 -29.84
C ILE A 505 -2.92 7.09 -30.33
N CYS A 506 -2.55 6.00 -31.02
CA CYS A 506 -1.21 5.85 -31.60
C CYS A 506 -0.85 6.95 -32.59
N ARG A 507 -1.81 7.39 -33.42
CA ARG A 507 -1.59 8.47 -34.39
C ARG A 507 -1.42 9.81 -33.69
N ASP A 508 -2.30 10.11 -32.75
CA ASP A 508 -2.32 11.36 -31.99
C ASP A 508 -1.09 11.52 -31.08
N THR A 509 -0.54 10.41 -30.60
CA THR A 509 0.62 10.40 -29.70
C THR A 509 1.93 10.08 -30.41
N ALA A 510 1.96 10.04 -31.75
CA ALA A 510 3.11 9.61 -32.54
C ALA A 510 3.72 8.25 -32.11
N THR A 511 2.94 7.40 -31.45
CA THR A 511 3.39 6.09 -30.95
C THR A 511 3.56 5.12 -32.11
N ARG A 512 4.54 4.20 -32.02
CA ARG A 512 4.78 3.20 -33.07
C ARG A 512 3.55 2.30 -33.23
N GLY A 513 3.18 2.09 -34.50
CA GLY A 513 1.82 1.85 -35.00
C GLY A 513 1.02 0.65 -34.45
N PRO A 514 -0.22 0.49 -34.97
CA PRO A 514 -1.26 -0.38 -34.42
C PRO A 514 -1.01 -1.86 -34.74
N GLN A 515 0.04 -2.44 -34.17
CA GLN A 515 0.23 -3.89 -34.19
C GLN A 515 -0.78 -4.54 -33.24
N SER A 516 -1.50 -5.57 -33.70
CA SER A 516 -2.52 -6.28 -32.90
C SER A 516 -1.98 -6.75 -31.55
N ARG A 517 -0.72 -7.19 -31.49
CA ARG A 517 -0.06 -7.60 -30.24
C ARG A 517 0.13 -6.44 -29.25
N ARG A 518 0.52 -5.25 -29.74
CA ARG A 518 0.75 -4.06 -28.90
C ARG A 518 -0.57 -3.47 -28.38
N ALA A 519 -1.63 -3.53 -29.18
CA ALA A 519 -2.99 -3.19 -28.74
C ALA A 519 -3.44 -4.06 -27.56
N ARG A 520 -3.20 -5.38 -27.64
CA ARG A 520 -3.49 -6.32 -26.55
C ARG A 520 -2.68 -6.03 -25.29
N ILE A 521 -1.39 -5.72 -25.44
CA ILE A 521 -0.53 -5.32 -24.31
C ILE A 521 -1.09 -4.07 -23.62
N ALA A 522 -1.41 -3.03 -24.39
CA ALA A 522 -1.98 -1.78 -23.87
C ALA A 522 -3.33 -2.01 -23.18
N ARG A 523 -4.17 -2.89 -23.73
CA ARG A 523 -5.46 -3.28 -23.14
C ARG A 523 -5.30 -4.04 -21.82
N SER A 524 -4.39 -5.02 -21.75
CA SER A 524 -4.07 -5.73 -20.51
C SER A 524 -3.47 -4.81 -19.45
N PHE A 525 -2.64 -3.85 -19.86
CA PHE A 525 -2.10 -2.81 -18.98
C PHE A 525 -3.22 -1.93 -18.39
N LEU A 526 -4.14 -1.41 -19.23
CA LEU A 526 -5.30 -0.65 -18.76
C LEU A 526 -6.23 -1.47 -17.86
N TYR A 527 -6.48 -2.73 -18.21
CA TYR A 527 -7.29 -3.64 -17.41
C TYR A 527 -6.72 -3.78 -15.99
N GLN A 528 -5.40 -3.99 -15.87
CA GLN A 528 -4.73 -4.07 -14.58
C GLN A 528 -4.84 -2.76 -13.79
N ARG A 529 -4.68 -1.60 -14.43
CA ARG A 529 -4.82 -0.28 -13.78
C ARG A 529 -6.22 -0.05 -13.24
N LEU A 530 -7.26 -0.39 -14.02
CA LEU A 530 -8.65 -0.15 -13.67
C LEU A 530 -9.15 -1.10 -12.57
N THR A 531 -8.85 -2.39 -12.68
CA THR A 531 -9.42 -3.43 -11.79
C THR A 531 -8.57 -3.72 -10.55
N GLY A 532 -7.25 -3.51 -10.65
CA GLY A 532 -6.29 -4.04 -9.68
C GLY A 532 -6.09 -5.56 -9.78
N LEU A 533 -6.62 -6.24 -10.81
CA LEU A 533 -6.36 -7.65 -11.11
C LEU A 533 -5.13 -7.81 -12.01
N PRO A 534 -4.50 -9.00 -12.04
CA PRO A 534 -3.44 -9.28 -13.02
C PRO A 534 -3.91 -9.01 -14.45
N GLY A 535 -3.04 -8.43 -15.28
CA GLY A 535 -3.33 -8.17 -16.71
C GLY A 535 -3.66 -9.41 -17.55
N ASP A 536 -3.40 -10.61 -17.00
CA ASP A 536 -3.66 -11.91 -17.62
C ASP A 536 -5.07 -12.46 -17.38
N ASP A 537 -5.84 -11.86 -16.45
CA ASP A 537 -7.22 -12.28 -16.16
C ASP A 537 -8.24 -11.56 -17.06
N GLY A 538 -7.75 -10.69 -17.97
CA GLY A 538 -8.58 -9.91 -18.89
C GLY A 538 -9.12 -10.72 -20.09
N PRO A 539 -10.18 -10.23 -20.76
CA PRO A 539 -10.92 -10.97 -21.79
C PRO A 539 -10.16 -11.26 -23.10
N THR A 540 -8.96 -10.71 -23.32
CA THR A 540 -8.22 -10.83 -24.60
C THR A 540 -6.77 -11.34 -24.44
N VAL A 541 -6.54 -12.22 -23.47
CA VAL A 541 -5.18 -12.65 -23.05
C VAL A 541 -4.63 -13.84 -23.85
N LEU A 542 -3.31 -13.81 -24.11
CA LEU A 542 -2.50 -15.00 -24.40
C LEU A 542 -1.77 -15.35 -23.10
N ASN A 543 -2.09 -16.49 -22.49
CA ASN A 543 -1.57 -16.85 -21.17
C ASN A 543 -0.14 -17.43 -21.22
N ASP A 544 0.80 -16.68 -21.81
CA ASP A 544 2.22 -17.04 -21.87
C ASP A 544 3.09 -16.05 -21.06
N SER A 545 4.09 -16.60 -20.38
CA SER A 545 5.12 -15.89 -19.62
C SER A 545 5.76 -14.71 -20.35
N ALA A 546 6.01 -14.85 -21.65
CA ALA A 546 6.58 -13.78 -22.47
C ALA A 546 5.61 -12.60 -22.61
N PHE A 547 4.31 -12.86 -22.82
CA PHE A 547 3.28 -11.83 -22.92
C PHE A 547 3.14 -11.05 -21.59
N ARG A 548 3.19 -11.74 -20.45
CA ARG A 548 3.16 -11.09 -19.12
C ARG A 548 4.31 -10.10 -18.94
N THR A 549 5.50 -10.52 -19.38
CA THR A 549 6.71 -9.68 -19.29
C THR A 549 6.55 -8.44 -20.17
N GLU A 550 5.99 -8.60 -21.37
CA GLU A 550 5.70 -7.48 -22.27
C GLU A 550 4.66 -6.49 -21.72
N VAL A 551 3.64 -6.98 -20.99
CA VAL A 551 2.68 -6.13 -20.25
C VAL A 551 3.37 -5.40 -19.10
N ALA A 552 4.18 -6.08 -18.30
CA ALA A 552 4.92 -5.46 -17.20
C ALA A 552 5.97 -4.45 -17.68
N ASP A 553 6.55 -4.67 -18.86
CA ASP A 553 7.56 -3.79 -19.48
C ASP A 553 6.93 -2.68 -20.35
N PHE A 554 5.60 -2.66 -20.52
CA PHE A 554 4.89 -1.64 -21.30
C PHE A 554 5.16 -0.20 -20.84
N PRO A 555 5.35 0.11 -19.53
CA PRO A 555 5.69 1.45 -19.07
C PRO A 555 6.92 2.08 -19.74
N GLN A 556 7.89 1.28 -20.19
CA GLN A 556 9.07 1.79 -20.93
C GLN A 556 8.72 2.44 -22.27
N HIS A 557 7.50 2.23 -22.76
CA HIS A 557 6.99 2.75 -24.00
C HIS A 557 5.99 3.88 -23.81
N LEU A 558 5.64 4.21 -22.57
CA LEU A 558 4.79 5.35 -22.25
C LEU A 558 5.54 6.65 -22.56
N THR A 559 4.76 7.65 -22.95
CA THR A 559 5.16 9.05 -23.03
C THR A 559 4.10 9.84 -22.26
N PRO A 560 4.39 11.06 -21.79
CA PRO A 560 3.38 11.86 -21.07
C PRO A 560 2.07 11.96 -21.84
N GLU A 561 2.12 12.17 -23.15
CA GLU A 561 0.90 12.30 -23.97
C GLU A 561 0.21 10.95 -24.21
N LEU A 562 0.96 9.84 -24.33
CA LEU A 562 0.37 8.51 -24.45
C LEU A 562 -0.33 8.09 -23.15
N ASN A 563 0.31 8.34 -22.01
CA ASN A 563 -0.27 8.02 -20.71
C ASN A 563 -1.53 8.86 -20.45
N GLN A 564 -1.49 10.16 -20.77
CA GLN A 564 -2.67 11.03 -20.68
C GLN A 564 -3.82 10.54 -21.57
N ALA A 565 -3.55 10.22 -22.85
CA ALA A 565 -4.60 9.74 -23.77
C ALA A 565 -5.20 8.39 -23.34
N LEU A 566 -4.38 7.52 -22.73
CA LEU A 566 -4.86 6.26 -22.16
C LEU A 566 -5.71 6.49 -20.90
N ASP A 567 -5.34 7.45 -20.05
CA ASP A 567 -6.10 7.81 -18.86
C ASP A 567 -7.42 8.49 -19.21
N GLU A 568 -7.44 9.40 -20.20
CA GLU A 568 -8.67 10.00 -20.75
C GLU A 568 -9.62 8.93 -21.29
N HIS A 569 -9.12 8.00 -22.11
CA HIS A 569 -9.94 6.90 -22.62
C HIS A 569 -10.45 5.96 -21.51
N ALA A 570 -9.65 5.73 -20.47
CA ALA A 570 -10.05 4.93 -19.32
C ALA A 570 -11.17 5.62 -18.53
N LEU A 571 -11.13 6.95 -18.39
CA LEU A 571 -12.22 7.73 -17.77
C LEU A 571 -13.50 7.70 -18.62
N ASP A 572 -13.39 7.84 -19.95
CA ASP A 572 -14.53 7.71 -20.86
C ASP A 572 -15.18 6.32 -20.75
N PHE A 573 -14.36 5.26 -20.71
CA PHE A 573 -14.84 3.89 -20.52
C PHE A 573 -15.56 3.70 -19.18
N LEU A 574 -15.08 4.32 -18.10
CA LEU A 574 -15.74 4.28 -16.80
C LEU A 574 -17.07 5.07 -16.83
N ALA A 575 -17.09 6.23 -17.48
CA ALA A 575 -18.29 7.04 -17.64
C ALA A 575 -19.38 6.30 -18.46
N ASP A 576 -18.99 5.56 -19.49
CA ASP A 576 -19.88 4.68 -20.28
C ASP A 576 -20.52 3.56 -19.42
N HIS A 577 -19.95 3.26 -18.26
CA HIS A 577 -20.47 2.30 -17.27
C HIS A 577 -21.08 2.99 -16.04
N ASP A 578 -21.51 4.25 -16.18
CA ASP A 578 -22.12 5.06 -15.12
C ASP A 578 -21.21 5.34 -13.90
N ILE A 579 -19.88 5.22 -14.06
CA ILE A 579 -18.89 5.53 -13.01
C ILE A 579 -18.28 6.90 -13.31
N VAL A 580 -18.78 7.94 -12.62
CA VAL A 580 -18.34 9.33 -12.77
C VAL A 580 -17.68 9.82 -11.48
N GLY A 581 -16.55 10.54 -11.61
CA GLY A 581 -15.85 11.15 -10.47
C GLY A 581 -14.82 10.26 -9.79
N GLU A 582 -14.70 8.98 -10.18
CA GLU A 582 -13.60 8.13 -9.72
C GLU A 582 -12.33 8.33 -10.60
N PRO A 583 -11.13 8.43 -10.01
CA PRO A 583 -9.89 8.47 -10.79
C PRO A 583 -9.54 7.10 -11.39
N VAL A 584 -8.77 7.06 -12.48
CA VAL A 584 -8.32 5.79 -13.12
C VAL A 584 -7.60 4.89 -12.12
N MET A 585 -6.68 5.46 -11.34
CA MET A 585 -6.03 4.80 -10.22
C MET A 585 -6.00 5.73 -9.01
N TRP A 586 -5.98 5.13 -7.83
CA TRP A 586 -5.81 5.82 -6.55
C TRP A 586 -4.98 4.94 -5.64
N GLN A 587 -4.18 5.51 -4.76
CA GLN A 587 -3.46 4.79 -3.71
C GLN A 587 -3.40 5.64 -2.42
N PRO A 588 -3.23 5.03 -1.24
CA PRO A 588 -3.01 5.78 0.00
C PRO A 588 -1.71 6.60 -0.07
N PRO A 589 -1.64 7.75 0.61
CA PRO A 589 -0.44 8.58 0.66
C PRO A 589 0.80 7.79 1.10
N ALA A 590 1.90 7.94 0.37
CA ALA A 590 3.16 7.27 0.70
C ALA A 590 3.74 7.74 2.05
N ASP A 591 3.37 8.95 2.49
CA ASP A 591 3.83 9.54 3.75
C ASP A 591 3.48 8.71 4.98
N LEU A 592 2.45 7.85 4.88
CA LEU A 592 2.09 6.90 5.93
C LEU A 592 3.20 5.88 6.20
N LEU A 593 4.12 5.67 5.27
CA LEU A 593 5.27 4.79 5.45
C LEU A 593 6.50 5.51 6.02
N HIS A 594 6.47 6.84 6.16
CA HIS A 594 7.63 7.58 6.68
C HIS A 594 7.97 7.16 8.11
N GLY A 595 9.27 6.98 8.36
CA GLY A 595 9.80 6.53 9.66
C GLY A 595 9.75 5.02 9.87
N LEU A 596 9.19 4.24 8.94
CA LEU A 596 9.27 2.78 8.97
C LEU A 596 10.52 2.29 8.23
N ASP A 597 11.27 1.40 8.88
CA ASP A 597 12.45 0.74 8.31
C ASP A 597 12.01 -0.47 7.48
N LEU A 598 11.58 -0.22 6.24
CA LEU A 598 11.04 -1.20 5.31
C LEU A 598 12.14 -1.79 4.40
N PRO A 599 12.02 -3.05 3.96
CA PRO A 599 13.09 -3.74 3.21
C PRO A 599 13.21 -3.36 1.73
N GLY A 600 12.16 -2.78 1.15
CA GLY A 600 12.12 -2.42 -0.26
C GLY A 600 12.96 -1.18 -0.58
N PRO A 601 13.26 -0.95 -1.87
CA PRO A 601 14.01 0.24 -2.29
C PRO A 601 13.21 1.52 -2.01
N ASP A 602 13.91 2.58 -1.61
CA ASP A 602 13.33 3.91 -1.52
C ASP A 602 13.02 4.43 -2.94
N LEU A 603 11.74 4.64 -3.21
CA LEU A 603 11.24 5.08 -4.50
C LEU A 603 11.68 6.51 -4.83
N ASN A 604 11.92 7.34 -3.79
CA ASN A 604 12.33 8.74 -3.96
C ASN A 604 13.85 8.90 -4.16
N ALA A 605 14.64 7.84 -3.91
CA ALA A 605 16.09 7.86 -4.06
C ALA A 605 16.56 7.69 -5.52
N VAL A 606 15.68 7.25 -6.42
CA VAL A 606 16.01 7.03 -7.83
C VAL A 606 15.89 8.34 -8.61
N ASP A 607 16.97 8.77 -9.27
CA ASP A 607 16.95 9.92 -10.17
C ASP A 607 16.17 9.60 -11.45
N ILE A 608 15.01 10.24 -11.59
CA ILE A 608 14.11 10.07 -12.74
C ILE A 608 14.76 10.56 -14.03
N GLY A 609 15.60 11.60 -13.99
CA GLY A 609 16.32 12.11 -15.15
C GLY A 609 17.35 11.10 -15.66
N GLU A 610 18.15 10.53 -14.77
CA GLU A 610 19.12 9.47 -15.12
C GLU A 610 18.40 8.22 -15.68
N LEU A 611 17.27 7.84 -15.07
CA LEU A 611 16.44 6.74 -15.57
C LEU A 611 15.95 6.98 -17.00
N HIS A 612 15.45 8.19 -17.28
CA HIS A 612 14.98 8.56 -18.63
C HIS A 612 16.12 8.55 -19.65
N ASP A 613 17.32 9.00 -19.27
CA ASP A 613 18.51 9.00 -20.12
C ASP A 613 18.99 7.58 -20.47
N LEU A 614 19.02 6.67 -19.50
CA LEU A 614 19.43 5.26 -19.71
C LEU A 614 18.50 4.52 -20.68
N ILE A 615 17.20 4.81 -20.63
CA ILE A 615 16.19 4.17 -21.49
C ILE A 615 16.17 4.80 -22.88
N SER A 616 16.27 6.12 -22.94
CA SER A 616 16.13 6.89 -24.19
C SER A 616 17.42 6.94 -25.02
N GLY A 617 18.57 7.11 -24.36
CA GLY A 617 19.88 7.29 -24.98
C GLY A 617 20.53 5.96 -25.35
N ASP A 618 20.79 5.11 -24.35
CA ASP A 618 21.58 3.89 -24.50
C ASP A 618 20.76 2.67 -24.95
N ARG A 619 19.43 2.79 -25.00
CA ARG A 619 18.49 1.68 -25.25
C ARG A 619 18.78 0.46 -24.38
N MET A 620 19.10 0.71 -23.12
CA MET A 620 19.44 -0.32 -22.15
C MET A 620 18.20 -1.16 -21.81
N LYS A 621 18.38 -2.47 -21.58
CA LYS A 621 17.30 -3.33 -21.05
C LYS A 621 16.97 -2.90 -19.61
N LEU A 622 15.68 -2.93 -19.23
CA LEU A 622 15.22 -2.49 -17.91
C LEU A 622 15.97 -3.15 -16.74
N GLY A 623 16.29 -4.44 -16.84
CA GLY A 623 17.06 -5.14 -15.81
C GLY A 623 18.49 -4.61 -15.62
N ALA A 624 19.13 -4.16 -16.70
CA ALA A 624 20.46 -3.55 -16.62
C ALA A 624 20.38 -2.10 -16.10
N ALA A 625 19.33 -1.35 -16.46
CA ALA A 625 19.07 -0.05 -15.87
C ALA A 625 18.83 -0.15 -14.35
N ALA A 626 18.10 -1.19 -13.90
CA ALA A 626 17.86 -1.45 -12.48
C ALA A 626 19.16 -1.70 -11.72
N ALA A 627 20.04 -2.54 -12.27
CA ALA A 627 21.36 -2.78 -11.70
C ALA A 627 22.22 -1.50 -11.63
N ARG A 628 22.14 -0.63 -12.65
CA ARG A 628 22.91 0.62 -12.72
C ARG A 628 22.46 1.65 -11.68
N LEU A 629 21.15 1.75 -11.46
CA LEU A 629 20.52 2.64 -10.49
C LEU A 629 20.40 1.99 -9.09
N HIS A 630 21.03 0.85 -8.88
CA HIS A 630 21.03 0.11 -7.61
C HIS A 630 19.61 -0.17 -7.05
N THR A 631 18.67 -0.49 -7.93
CA THR A 631 17.26 -0.73 -7.60
C THR A 631 16.74 -2.02 -8.24
N THR A 632 15.44 -2.29 -8.13
CA THR A 632 14.80 -3.48 -8.68
C THR A 632 14.13 -3.22 -10.03
N LEU A 633 13.95 -4.28 -10.82
CA LEU A 633 13.23 -4.21 -12.09
C LEU A 633 11.78 -3.71 -11.93
N ASP A 634 11.09 -4.18 -10.89
CA ASP A 634 9.70 -3.77 -10.63
C ASP A 634 9.61 -2.31 -10.17
N THR A 635 10.63 -1.80 -9.46
CA THR A 635 10.74 -0.37 -9.13
C THR A 635 10.86 0.50 -10.38
N ILE A 636 11.74 0.13 -11.32
CA ILE A 636 11.86 0.87 -12.58
C ILE A 636 10.54 0.85 -13.37
N ARG A 637 9.89 -0.31 -13.48
CA ARG A 637 8.59 -0.42 -14.17
C ARG A 637 7.56 0.53 -13.56
N TYR A 638 7.47 0.58 -12.23
CA TYR A 638 6.58 1.50 -11.52
C TYR A 638 6.95 2.97 -11.74
N LEU A 639 8.23 3.34 -11.63
CA LEU A 639 8.67 4.72 -11.83
C LEU A 639 8.41 5.21 -13.26
N LEU A 640 8.53 4.34 -14.27
CA LEU A 640 8.18 4.69 -15.65
C LEU A 640 6.68 4.81 -15.90
N GLU A 641 5.86 4.14 -15.10
CA GLU A 641 4.41 4.30 -15.14
C GLU A 641 3.98 5.65 -14.55
N ILE A 642 4.56 6.06 -13.42
CA ILE A 642 4.24 7.32 -12.75
C ILE A 642 4.93 8.53 -13.41
N HIS A 643 6.15 8.34 -13.91
CA HIS A 643 6.94 9.35 -14.62
C HIS A 643 7.34 8.87 -16.02
N PRO A 644 6.39 8.85 -16.98
CA PRO A 644 6.69 8.45 -18.35
C PRO A 644 7.82 9.28 -18.96
N PRO A 645 8.80 8.65 -19.64
CA PRO A 645 9.91 9.36 -20.24
C PRO A 645 9.43 10.37 -21.30
N PRO A 646 9.88 11.62 -21.28
CA PRO A 646 9.54 12.58 -22.31
C PRO A 646 10.11 12.13 -23.64
N ARG A 647 9.44 12.52 -24.72
CA ARG A 647 9.92 12.17 -26.06
C ARG A 647 11.29 12.80 -26.30
N SER A 648 12.28 11.98 -26.62
CA SER A 648 13.61 12.50 -26.95
C SER A 648 13.54 13.36 -28.22
N ALA A 649 13.86 14.65 -28.09
CA ALA A 649 13.90 15.62 -29.18
C ALA A 649 15.09 15.40 -30.15
N ARG A 650 16.01 14.48 -29.84
CA ARG A 650 17.20 14.25 -30.66
C ARG A 650 16.83 13.67 -32.04
N PRO A 651 17.24 14.31 -33.16
CA PRO A 651 17.09 13.74 -34.48
C PRO A 651 17.90 12.45 -34.54
N GLN A 652 17.23 11.32 -34.80
CA GLN A 652 17.95 10.13 -35.27
C GLN A 652 18.61 10.50 -36.59
N ARG A 653 19.93 10.67 -36.58
CA ARG A 653 20.79 11.10 -37.71
C ARG A 653 20.76 10.15 -38.93
N THR A 654 19.83 9.20 -39.01
CA THR A 654 19.77 8.17 -40.05
C THR A 654 18.38 7.97 -40.69
N GLN A 655 17.37 8.80 -40.38
CA GLN A 655 16.07 8.74 -41.09
C GLN A 655 15.77 10.05 -41.80
N THR A 656 15.99 10.07 -43.11
CA THR A 656 15.68 11.18 -44.04
C THR A 656 14.17 11.38 -44.29
N THR A 657 13.29 10.64 -43.61
CA THR A 657 11.83 10.75 -43.74
C THR A 657 11.15 10.69 -42.36
N PRO A 658 10.28 11.66 -42.00
CA PRO A 658 9.46 11.57 -40.79
C PRO A 658 8.58 10.31 -40.84
N THR A 659 8.52 9.54 -39.76
CA THR A 659 7.55 8.45 -39.64
C THR A 659 6.12 9.00 -39.83
N HIS A 660 5.22 8.22 -40.46
CA HIS A 660 3.84 8.65 -40.77
C HIS A 660 3.12 9.29 -39.56
N SER A 661 3.31 8.73 -38.35
CA SER A 661 2.72 9.27 -37.12
C SER A 661 3.31 10.63 -36.68
N ARG A 662 4.60 10.90 -36.95
CA ARG A 662 5.22 12.22 -36.70
C ARG A 662 4.69 13.28 -37.67
N ALA A 663 4.57 12.92 -38.94
CA ALA A 663 3.95 13.80 -39.94
C ALA A 663 2.50 14.12 -39.58
N TYR A 664 1.76 13.14 -39.04
CA TYR A 664 0.39 13.35 -38.55
C TYR A 664 0.32 14.30 -37.35
N CYS A 665 1.14 14.11 -36.32
CA CYS A 665 1.17 15.03 -35.17
C CYS A 665 1.55 16.47 -35.58
N SER A 666 2.55 16.61 -36.46
CA SER A 666 2.92 17.92 -37.02
C SER A 666 1.76 18.56 -37.77
N ALA A 667 1.04 17.77 -38.59
CA ALA A 667 -0.15 18.23 -39.29
C ALA A 667 -1.27 18.65 -38.33
N LYS A 668 -1.54 17.88 -37.27
CA LYS A 668 -2.57 18.18 -36.27
C LYS A 668 -2.25 19.48 -35.51
N ALA A 669 -0.99 19.68 -35.13
CA ALA A 669 -0.53 20.90 -34.47
C ALA A 669 -0.61 22.14 -35.37
N ALA A 670 -0.21 22.01 -36.65
CA ALA A 670 -0.27 23.10 -37.62
C ALA A 670 -1.69 23.39 -38.13
N LEU A 671 -2.59 22.40 -38.09
CA LEU A 671 -3.97 22.47 -38.55
C LEU A 671 -4.94 22.04 -37.45
N PRO A 672 -5.23 22.92 -36.48
CA PRO A 672 -6.38 22.76 -35.59
C PRO A 672 -7.67 22.61 -36.39
N ARG A 673 -8.71 22.00 -35.82
CA ARG A 673 -9.98 21.72 -36.51
C ARG A 673 -10.54 22.93 -37.24
N ASP A 674 -10.63 24.07 -36.56
CA ASP A 674 -11.21 25.28 -37.14
C ASP A 674 -10.39 25.83 -38.28
N ARG A 675 -9.06 25.70 -38.22
CA ARG A 675 -8.17 26.09 -39.30
C ARG A 675 -8.30 25.17 -40.51
N LEU A 676 -8.42 23.86 -40.29
CA LEU A 676 -8.67 22.92 -41.38
C LEU A 676 -10.05 23.14 -42.01
N VAL A 677 -11.08 23.42 -41.20
CA VAL A 677 -12.42 23.83 -41.66
C VAL A 677 -12.34 25.11 -42.48
N GLU A 678 -11.61 26.13 -42.01
CA GLU A 678 -11.46 27.39 -42.71
C GLU A 678 -10.79 27.18 -44.07
N LEU A 679 -9.63 26.52 -44.11
CA LEU A 679 -8.88 26.28 -45.34
C LEU A 679 -9.66 25.38 -46.32
N TYR A 680 -10.29 24.32 -45.81
CA TYR A 680 -10.97 23.32 -46.63
C TYR A 680 -12.42 23.66 -47.00
N GLN A 681 -13.19 24.34 -46.14
CA GLN A 681 -14.60 24.66 -46.43
C GLN A 681 -14.81 26.12 -46.81
N ARG A 682 -14.14 27.08 -46.15
CA ARG A 682 -14.35 28.51 -46.43
C ARG A 682 -13.48 29.00 -47.58
N GLN A 683 -12.19 28.66 -47.58
CA GLN A 683 -11.23 29.08 -48.60
C GLN A 683 -11.16 28.10 -49.79
N GLN A 684 -11.94 27.02 -49.74
CA GLN A 684 -12.10 26.04 -50.82
C GLN A 684 -10.80 25.37 -51.31
N MET A 685 -9.69 25.44 -50.56
CA MET A 685 -8.42 24.80 -50.92
C MET A 685 -8.54 23.27 -51.02
N SER A 686 -7.78 22.64 -51.90
CA SER A 686 -7.78 21.18 -52.01
C SER A 686 -6.94 20.54 -50.88
N LEU A 687 -7.26 19.30 -50.49
CA LEU A 687 -6.44 18.57 -49.50
C LEU A 687 -4.97 18.43 -49.93
N ARG A 688 -4.68 18.48 -51.24
CA ARG A 688 -3.31 18.43 -51.76
C ARG A 688 -2.58 19.74 -51.50
N ASP A 689 -3.23 20.87 -51.73
CA ASP A 689 -2.63 22.19 -51.52
C ASP A 689 -2.42 22.47 -50.03
N ILE A 690 -3.38 22.06 -49.19
CA ILE A 690 -3.26 22.12 -47.73
C ILE A 690 -2.08 21.23 -47.26
N ALA A 691 -1.94 20.03 -47.83
CA ALA A 691 -0.83 19.14 -47.49
C ALA A 691 0.53 19.72 -47.89
N THR A 692 0.64 20.35 -49.07
CA THR A 692 1.86 21.02 -49.52
C THR A 692 2.20 22.23 -48.65
N ALA A 693 1.21 23.04 -48.26
CA ALA A 693 1.41 24.20 -47.39
C ALA A 693 1.97 23.84 -46.00
N VAL A 694 1.60 22.66 -45.48
CA VAL A 694 2.04 22.17 -44.16
C VAL A 694 3.25 21.23 -44.25
N GLY A 695 3.67 20.84 -45.45
CA GLY A 695 4.82 19.96 -45.67
C GLY A 695 4.56 18.49 -45.30
N VAL A 696 3.30 18.03 -45.41
CA VAL A 696 2.90 16.64 -45.10
C VAL A 696 2.23 15.96 -46.30
N SER A 697 1.96 14.66 -46.21
CA SER A 697 1.32 13.93 -47.30
C SER A 697 -0.18 14.22 -47.39
N ARG A 698 -0.77 14.13 -48.59
CA ARG A 698 -2.23 14.21 -48.78
C ARG A 698 -2.99 13.19 -47.92
N GLN A 699 -2.43 11.99 -47.75
CA GLN A 699 -3.03 10.93 -46.95
C GLN A 699 -3.10 11.32 -45.47
N THR A 700 -2.08 12.01 -44.96
CA THR A 700 -2.03 12.55 -43.59
C THR A 700 -3.16 13.56 -43.36
N ILE A 701 -3.37 14.51 -44.27
CA ILE A 701 -4.49 15.48 -44.18
C ILE A 701 -5.85 14.79 -44.37
N THR A 702 -5.93 13.77 -45.24
CA THR A 702 -7.17 12.99 -45.42
C THR A 702 -7.54 12.25 -44.13
N CYS A 703 -6.56 11.68 -43.44
CA CYS A 703 -6.74 11.05 -42.15
C CYS A 703 -7.18 12.07 -41.09
N LEU A 704 -6.50 13.23 -41.02
CA LEU A 704 -6.82 14.30 -40.08
C LEU A 704 -8.24 14.84 -40.29
N ALA A 705 -8.67 14.98 -41.55
CA ALA A 705 -10.03 15.40 -41.88
C ALA A 705 -11.08 14.40 -41.43
N ARG A 706 -10.82 13.08 -41.55
CA ARG A 706 -11.73 12.05 -41.02
C ARG A 706 -11.79 12.09 -39.49
N ASP A 707 -10.63 12.21 -38.83
CA ASP A 707 -10.55 12.27 -37.36
C ASP A 707 -11.26 13.53 -36.81
N TYR A 708 -11.30 14.64 -37.55
CA TYR A 708 -12.10 15.84 -37.21
C TYR A 708 -13.57 15.79 -37.65
N GLY A 709 -14.03 14.68 -38.24
CA GLY A 709 -15.40 14.52 -38.73
C GLY A 709 -15.76 15.41 -39.92
N LEU A 710 -14.78 15.81 -40.74
CA LEU A 710 -15.01 16.66 -41.90
C LEU A 710 -15.51 15.85 -43.10
N PRO A 711 -16.69 16.19 -43.67
CA PRO A 711 -17.15 15.56 -44.89
C PRO A 711 -16.21 15.92 -46.04
N LEU A 712 -15.54 14.91 -46.58
CA LEU A 712 -14.66 15.09 -47.74
C LEU A 712 -15.52 15.36 -48.98
N ARG A 713 -15.23 16.45 -49.71
CA ARG A 713 -15.87 16.77 -50.98
C ARG A 713 -15.78 15.54 -51.89
N GLU A 714 -16.92 15.12 -52.44
CA GLU A 714 -16.96 14.05 -53.43
C GLU A 714 -15.94 14.36 -54.53
N ALA A 715 -15.18 13.36 -54.94
CA ALA A 715 -14.22 13.51 -56.01
C ALA A 715 -15.00 13.88 -57.28
N GLY A 716 -15.09 15.18 -57.57
CA GLY A 716 -15.73 15.68 -58.77
C GLY A 716 -15.14 14.95 -59.97
N ARG A 717 -15.97 14.16 -60.66
CA ARG A 717 -15.64 13.58 -61.95
C ARG A 717 -15.24 14.74 -62.85
N ARG A 718 -13.94 15.00 -63.01
CA ARG A 718 -13.45 16.02 -63.95
C ARG A 718 -14.06 15.73 -65.32
N ALA A 719 -14.61 16.78 -65.93
CA ALA A 719 -15.30 16.75 -67.21
C ALA A 719 -14.55 15.85 -68.21
N ARG A 720 -15.22 14.79 -68.68
CA ARG A 720 -14.75 14.04 -69.86
C ARG A 720 -14.96 14.96 -71.05
N THR A 721 -13.90 15.60 -71.53
CA THR A 721 -13.89 16.13 -72.90
C THR A 721 -14.14 14.93 -73.83
N THR A 722 -15.37 14.78 -74.29
CA THR A 722 -15.80 13.72 -75.21
C THR A 722 -15.33 14.08 -76.60
N VAL A 723 -14.45 13.26 -77.18
CA VAL A 723 -14.10 13.38 -78.60
C VAL A 723 -15.17 12.68 -79.41
N ASP A 724 -15.71 13.37 -80.42
CA ASP A 724 -16.71 12.82 -81.32
C ASP A 724 -16.13 11.65 -82.15
N ARG A 725 -16.93 10.61 -82.35
CA ARG A 725 -16.51 9.39 -83.06
C ARG A 725 -16.25 9.66 -84.53
N ASP A 726 -17.11 10.43 -85.17
CA ASP A 726 -17.08 10.62 -86.62
C ASP A 726 -15.95 11.57 -87.01
N TRP A 727 -15.68 12.58 -86.18
CA TRP A 727 -14.49 13.43 -86.33
C TRP A 727 -13.19 12.63 -86.20
N LEU A 728 -13.05 11.78 -85.18
CA LEU A 728 -11.84 10.97 -85.00
C LEU A 728 -11.68 9.94 -86.13
N TYR A 729 -12.78 9.39 -86.65
CA TYR A 729 -12.76 8.50 -87.81
C TYR A 729 -12.34 9.23 -89.09
N ASP A 730 -12.87 10.42 -89.36
CA ASP A 730 -12.47 11.24 -90.50
C ASP A 730 -10.98 11.59 -90.44
N GLN A 731 -10.48 12.07 -89.30
CA GLN A 731 -9.08 12.47 -89.17
C GLN A 731 -8.10 11.28 -89.23
N TYR A 732 -8.43 10.17 -88.56
CA TYR A 732 -7.50 9.03 -88.42
C TYR A 732 -7.63 7.99 -89.55
N VAL A 733 -8.84 7.74 -90.07
CA VAL A 733 -9.11 6.69 -91.07
C VAL A 733 -9.21 7.29 -92.47
N ILE A 734 -10.01 8.34 -92.67
CA ILE A 734 -10.23 8.94 -94.00
C ILE A 734 -9.01 9.78 -94.42
N LYS A 735 -8.61 10.74 -93.58
CA LYS A 735 -7.47 11.65 -93.82
C LYS A 735 -6.11 11.04 -93.50
N ARG A 736 -6.10 9.81 -92.95
CA ARG A 736 -4.90 9.00 -92.62
C ARG A 736 -3.84 9.71 -91.76
N ARG A 737 -4.20 10.74 -90.99
CA ARG A 737 -3.27 11.45 -90.09
C ARG A 737 -2.78 10.56 -88.95
N ALA A 738 -1.61 10.88 -88.37
CA ALA A 738 -1.07 10.11 -87.26
C ALA A 738 -1.76 10.51 -85.95
N LEU A 739 -1.99 9.53 -85.06
CA LEU A 739 -2.57 9.75 -83.74
C LEU A 739 -1.84 10.82 -82.89
N PRO A 740 -0.50 10.94 -82.94
CA PRO A 740 0.22 12.03 -82.27
C PRO A 740 -0.24 13.42 -82.71
N ASP A 741 -0.29 13.69 -84.02
CA ASP A 741 -0.67 14.99 -84.57
C ASP A 741 -2.11 15.35 -84.23
N ILE A 742 -3.02 14.37 -84.27
CA ILE A 742 -4.43 14.54 -83.88
C ILE A 742 -4.53 14.85 -82.38
N ALA A 743 -3.69 14.22 -81.55
CA ALA A 743 -3.69 14.44 -80.12
C ALA A 743 -3.16 15.83 -79.75
N GLU A 744 -2.12 16.30 -80.43
CA GLU A 744 -1.57 17.65 -80.26
C GLU A 744 -2.60 18.74 -80.62
N GLU A 745 -3.26 18.60 -81.77
CA GLU A 745 -4.30 19.54 -82.22
C GLU A 745 -5.53 19.55 -81.29
N ALA A 746 -5.92 18.39 -80.77
CA ALA A 746 -7.01 18.26 -79.80
C ALA A 746 -6.61 18.69 -78.37
N GLY A 747 -5.35 19.08 -78.13
CA GLY A 747 -4.84 19.42 -76.80
C GLY A 747 -4.84 18.24 -75.81
N MET A 748 -4.73 17.00 -76.31
CA MET A 748 -4.80 15.78 -75.53
C MET A 748 -3.53 14.94 -75.65
N SER A 749 -3.30 14.01 -74.70
CA SER A 749 -2.21 13.05 -74.85
C SER A 749 -2.56 11.97 -75.87
N THR A 750 -1.54 11.46 -76.57
CA THR A 750 -1.67 10.35 -77.55
C THR A 750 -2.31 9.11 -76.95
N ALA A 751 -1.99 8.80 -75.69
CA ALA A 751 -2.61 7.71 -74.93
C ALA A 751 -4.10 7.96 -74.62
N ASN A 752 -4.52 9.22 -74.46
CA ASN A 752 -5.92 9.58 -74.30
C ASN A 752 -6.69 9.39 -75.62
N MET A 753 -6.08 9.78 -76.75
CA MET A 753 -6.69 9.67 -78.07
C MET A 753 -6.81 8.21 -78.55
N ALA A 754 -5.81 7.38 -78.24
CA ALA A 754 -5.89 5.93 -78.46
C ALA A 754 -7.00 5.26 -77.62
N ARG A 755 -7.26 5.77 -76.41
CA ARG A 755 -8.36 5.29 -75.56
C ARG A 755 -9.72 5.66 -76.15
N TRP A 756 -9.86 6.86 -76.71
CA TRP A 756 -11.07 7.28 -77.44
C TRP A 756 -11.29 6.46 -78.71
N ALA A 757 -10.24 6.21 -79.51
CA ALA A 757 -10.33 5.33 -80.67
C ALA A 757 -10.80 3.91 -80.30
N LYS A 758 -10.31 3.36 -79.18
CA LYS A 758 -10.77 2.06 -78.64
C LYS A 758 -12.21 2.11 -78.14
N THR A 759 -12.60 3.21 -77.48
CA THR A 759 -13.97 3.42 -76.96
C THR A 759 -14.99 3.52 -78.09
N HIS A 760 -14.60 4.13 -79.21
CA HIS A 760 -15.44 4.33 -80.40
C HIS A 760 -15.32 3.20 -81.45
N ALA A 761 -14.61 2.12 -81.12
CA ALA A 761 -14.35 0.98 -81.99
C ALA A 761 -13.73 1.35 -83.35
N ILE A 762 -12.85 2.36 -83.37
CA ILE A 762 -12.12 2.78 -84.58
C ILE A 762 -10.92 1.83 -84.77
N PRO A 763 -10.76 1.17 -85.93
CA PRO A 763 -9.67 0.22 -86.17
C PRO A 763 -8.30 0.90 -86.05
N MET A 764 -7.51 0.46 -85.07
CA MET A 764 -6.17 1.00 -84.84
C MET A 764 -5.18 0.37 -85.82
N ARG A 765 -4.41 1.19 -86.55
CA ARG A 765 -3.28 0.73 -87.33
C ARG A 765 -2.26 0.04 -86.41
N GLY A 766 -1.75 -1.12 -86.83
CA GLY A 766 -0.72 -1.86 -86.10
C GLY A 766 0.53 -1.01 -85.86
N ARG A 767 1.21 -1.22 -84.72
CA ARG A 767 2.45 -0.50 -84.39
C ARG A 767 3.49 -0.72 -85.51
N GLY A 768 3.94 0.37 -86.12
CA GLY A 768 5.00 0.36 -87.14
C GLY A 768 4.58 0.68 -88.59
N GLY A 769 3.33 1.08 -88.84
CA GLY A 769 2.90 1.54 -90.17
C GLY A 769 3.39 2.97 -90.49
N PRO A 770 4.15 3.20 -91.57
CA PRO A 770 4.82 4.48 -91.85
C PRO A 770 3.86 5.61 -92.27
N SER A 771 4.20 6.85 -91.88
CA SER A 771 3.64 8.07 -92.47
C SER A 771 4.23 8.31 -93.86
N HIS A 772 3.37 8.68 -94.81
CA HIS A 772 3.67 8.85 -96.24
C HIS A 772 4.78 9.89 -96.53
N THR A 773 5.00 10.83 -95.61
CA THR A 773 6.02 11.90 -95.72
C THR A 773 7.44 11.43 -95.42
N ALA A 774 7.64 10.45 -94.53
CA ALA A 774 8.98 9.96 -94.18
C ALA A 774 9.61 9.08 -95.29
N ASN A 775 8.79 8.41 -96.10
CA ASN A 775 9.28 7.57 -97.21
C ASN A 775 9.71 8.39 -98.44
N LEU A 776 9.09 9.55 -98.69
CA LEU A 776 9.46 10.41 -99.83
C LEU A 776 10.86 11.02 -99.66
N ASN A 777 11.24 11.38 -98.42
CA ASN A 777 12.57 11.94 -98.12
C ASN A 777 13.69 10.89 -98.17
N ALA A 778 13.40 9.63 -97.85
CA ALA A 778 14.40 8.54 -97.89
C ALA A 778 14.74 8.06 -99.31
N GLN A 779 13.79 8.14 -100.27
CA GLN A 779 14.02 7.73 -101.66
C GLN A 779 14.86 8.73 -102.47
N SER A 780 14.78 10.03 -102.17
CA SER A 780 15.61 11.06 -102.82
C SER A 780 17.09 10.97 -102.43
N ALA A 781 17.41 10.50 -101.20
CA ALA A 781 18.79 10.37 -100.71
C ALA A 781 19.54 9.12 -101.23
N VAL A 782 18.84 8.15 -101.82
CA VAL A 782 19.43 6.88 -102.32
C VAL A 782 19.94 7.00 -103.77
N ALA A 783 19.47 8.00 -104.53
CA ALA A 783 19.83 8.19 -105.94
C ALA A 783 21.28 8.71 -106.13
N GLU A 784 21.76 9.56 -105.23
CA GLU A 784 23.06 10.26 -105.33
C GLU A 784 24.18 9.70 -104.43
N ALA A 785 23.90 8.67 -103.63
CA ALA A 785 24.83 8.16 -102.62
C ALA A 785 25.85 7.12 -103.18
N PRO A 786 27.12 7.13 -102.71
CA PRO A 786 28.13 6.14 -103.10
C PRO A 786 27.73 4.69 -102.78
N LYS A 787 28.13 3.73 -103.65
CA LYS A 787 27.78 2.29 -103.54
C LYS A 787 28.06 1.68 -102.16
N ALA A 788 29.06 2.20 -101.43
CA ALA A 788 29.48 1.67 -100.13
C ALA A 788 28.49 1.89 -98.96
N ILE A 789 27.55 2.85 -99.06
CA ILE A 789 26.58 3.17 -97.97
C ILE A 789 25.11 3.06 -98.39
N ARG A 790 24.87 2.79 -99.68
CA ARG A 790 23.54 2.77 -100.31
C ARG A 790 22.55 1.77 -99.66
N PRO A 791 22.95 0.54 -99.28
CA PRO A 791 22.03 -0.41 -98.65
C PRO A 791 21.49 0.08 -97.29
N THR A 792 22.33 0.77 -96.52
CA THR A 792 21.99 1.29 -95.18
C THR A 792 21.10 2.54 -95.26
N LEU A 793 21.29 3.37 -96.30
CA LEU A 793 20.49 4.58 -96.55
C LEU A 793 19.04 4.27 -96.97
N ALA A 794 18.79 3.10 -97.55
CA ALA A 794 17.44 2.66 -97.92
C ALA A 794 16.54 2.38 -96.69
N GLY A 795 17.12 2.20 -95.51
CA GLY A 795 16.38 2.02 -94.25
C GLY A 795 16.12 3.34 -93.52
N ILE A 796 14.93 3.47 -92.91
CA ILE A 796 14.52 4.62 -92.08
C ILE A 796 15.63 4.98 -91.07
N GLY A 797 16.05 6.26 -91.00
CA GLY A 797 17.11 6.73 -90.11
C GLY A 797 18.52 6.22 -90.45
N GLY A 798 18.72 5.73 -91.68
CA GLY A 798 19.99 5.16 -92.14
C GLY A 798 21.17 6.13 -92.08
N TRP A 799 20.93 7.41 -92.40
CA TRP A 799 21.95 8.45 -92.37
C TRP A 799 22.43 8.75 -90.94
N GLU A 800 21.50 8.96 -90.01
CA GLU A 800 21.80 9.20 -88.60
C GLU A 800 22.60 8.05 -87.96
N ARG A 801 22.26 6.80 -88.32
CA ARG A 801 23.05 5.61 -87.90
C ARG A 801 24.47 5.62 -88.45
N LEU A 802 24.65 5.94 -89.73
CA LEU A 802 25.98 6.04 -90.36
C LEU A 802 26.82 7.17 -89.74
N GLN A 803 26.21 8.30 -89.42
CA GLN A 803 26.87 9.42 -88.73
C GLN A 803 27.31 9.03 -87.32
N ARG A 804 26.42 8.38 -86.55
CA ARG A 804 26.77 7.89 -85.20
C ARG A 804 27.85 6.83 -85.23
N PHE A 805 27.85 5.93 -86.22
CA PHE A 805 28.95 4.98 -86.41
C PHE A 805 30.28 5.70 -86.70
N ALA A 806 30.28 6.69 -87.61
CA ALA A 806 31.48 7.46 -87.94
C ALA A 806 32.03 8.29 -86.77
N ALA A 807 31.15 8.76 -85.88
CA ALA A 807 31.52 9.45 -84.65
C ALA A 807 32.03 8.45 -83.59
N ALA A 808 31.35 7.32 -83.40
CA ALA A 808 31.75 6.27 -82.45
C ALA A 808 33.14 5.70 -82.75
N ALA A 809 33.52 5.60 -84.03
CA ALA A 809 34.83 5.13 -84.49
C ALA A 809 36.03 5.97 -84.00
N ARG A 810 35.81 7.14 -83.40
CA ARG A 810 36.88 8.01 -82.85
C ARG A 810 37.26 7.66 -81.41
N HIS A 811 36.52 6.77 -80.77
CA HIS A 811 36.72 6.41 -79.37
C HIS A 811 37.35 5.02 -79.23
N PRO A 812 38.07 4.74 -78.12
CA PRO A 812 38.74 3.46 -77.93
C PRO A 812 37.79 2.30 -77.58
N THR A 813 36.57 2.58 -77.12
CA THR A 813 35.54 1.56 -76.82
C THR A 813 34.13 2.09 -77.12
N LEU A 814 33.18 1.19 -77.34
CA LEU A 814 31.77 1.55 -77.56
C LEU A 814 31.11 2.13 -76.31
N THR A 815 31.59 1.79 -75.12
CA THR A 815 31.12 2.38 -73.86
C THR A 815 31.46 3.88 -73.81
N VAL A 816 32.72 4.23 -74.09
CA VAL A 816 33.16 5.63 -74.14
C VAL A 816 32.50 6.40 -75.28
N ALA A 817 32.29 5.75 -76.44
CA ALA A 817 31.56 6.34 -77.55
C ALA A 817 30.10 6.65 -77.20
N ALA A 818 29.41 5.74 -76.50
CA ALA A 818 28.03 5.91 -76.10
C ALA A 818 27.85 7.09 -75.13
N GLU A 819 28.73 7.19 -74.14
CA GLU A 819 28.77 8.30 -73.18
C GLU A 819 29.05 9.64 -73.88
N ALA A 820 30.05 9.69 -74.76
CA ALA A 820 30.41 10.91 -75.50
C ALA A 820 29.31 11.38 -76.48
N LEU A 821 28.49 10.45 -76.99
CA LEU A 821 27.38 10.74 -77.91
C LEU A 821 26.03 10.96 -77.19
N GLY A 822 25.98 10.80 -75.87
CA GLY A 822 24.75 10.96 -75.09
C GLY A 822 23.67 9.91 -75.39
N VAL A 823 24.07 8.73 -75.88
CA VAL A 823 23.15 7.62 -76.24
C VAL A 823 23.46 6.39 -75.40
N ASP A 824 22.41 5.62 -75.09
CA ASP A 824 22.56 4.35 -74.39
C ASP A 824 23.44 3.35 -75.18
N GLN A 825 24.34 2.66 -74.47
CA GLN A 825 25.32 1.76 -75.08
C GLN A 825 24.66 0.62 -75.86
N PHE A 826 23.57 0.06 -75.35
CA PHE A 826 22.84 -1.02 -76.01
C PHE A 826 22.20 -0.52 -77.31
N THR A 827 21.70 0.71 -77.32
CA THR A 827 21.18 1.38 -78.52
C THR A 827 22.25 1.56 -79.59
N LEU A 828 23.44 2.04 -79.22
CA LEU A 828 24.56 2.22 -80.15
C LEU A 828 25.03 0.88 -80.75
N VAL A 829 25.14 -0.16 -79.92
CA VAL A 829 25.51 -1.52 -80.37
C VAL A 829 24.50 -2.08 -81.38
N ASN A 830 23.19 -1.92 -81.12
CA ASN A 830 22.16 -2.38 -82.03
C ASN A 830 22.15 -1.62 -83.36
N GLN A 831 22.45 -0.32 -83.33
CA GLN A 831 22.57 0.47 -84.56
C GLN A 831 23.75 -0.01 -85.41
N ILE A 832 24.92 -0.25 -84.82
CA ILE A 832 26.10 -0.77 -85.54
C ILE A 832 25.83 -2.18 -86.10
N ASN A 833 25.27 -3.09 -85.29
CA ASN A 833 24.93 -4.45 -85.75
C ASN A 833 23.89 -4.44 -86.88
N ARG A 834 23.05 -3.40 -86.95
CA ARG A 834 22.10 -3.22 -88.04
C ARG A 834 22.80 -2.75 -89.32
N ILE A 835 23.72 -1.80 -89.24
CA ILE A 835 24.55 -1.37 -90.38
C ILE A 835 25.35 -2.56 -90.93
N GLU A 836 26.00 -3.33 -90.06
CA GLU A 836 26.77 -4.53 -90.45
C GLU A 836 25.91 -5.57 -91.16
N ARG A 837 24.66 -5.77 -90.72
CA ARG A 837 23.70 -6.66 -91.41
C ARG A 837 23.24 -6.10 -92.76
N GLU A 838 22.98 -4.80 -92.84
CA GLU A 838 22.51 -4.14 -94.07
C GLU A 838 23.63 -4.08 -95.14
N LEU A 839 24.90 -4.02 -94.74
CA LEU A 839 26.05 -4.05 -95.64
C LEU A 839 26.62 -5.46 -95.88
N GLY A 840 26.23 -6.44 -95.05
CA GLY A 840 26.72 -7.82 -95.12
C GLY A 840 28.18 -7.98 -94.69
N THR A 841 28.80 -6.98 -94.06
CA THR A 841 30.20 -6.99 -93.63
C THR A 841 30.36 -6.50 -92.19
N ARG A 842 31.44 -6.93 -91.53
CA ARG A 842 31.81 -6.45 -90.19
C ARG A 842 32.58 -5.15 -90.34
N LEU A 843 32.17 -4.11 -89.64
CA LEU A 843 32.79 -2.79 -89.71
C LEU A 843 33.75 -2.51 -88.54
N LEU A 844 33.61 -3.26 -87.44
CA LEU A 844 34.35 -2.99 -86.20
C LEU A 844 34.79 -4.27 -85.49
N ILE A 845 36.08 -4.36 -85.16
CA ILE A 845 36.65 -5.36 -84.25
C ILE A 845 36.45 -4.85 -82.83
N ARG A 846 35.77 -5.63 -82.00
CA ARG A 846 35.37 -5.19 -80.64
C ARG A 846 36.60 -5.12 -79.73
N ALA A 847 36.60 -4.15 -78.81
CA ALA A 847 37.67 -4.00 -77.83
C ALA A 847 37.74 -5.23 -76.90
N GLU A 848 38.95 -5.68 -76.61
CA GLU A 848 39.27 -6.73 -75.63
C GLU A 848 40.09 -6.13 -74.48
N ARG A 849 40.28 -6.86 -73.37
CA ARG A 849 40.95 -6.33 -72.18
C ARG A 849 42.40 -5.91 -72.51
N GLY A 850 42.65 -4.60 -72.55
CA GLY A 850 43.96 -4.01 -72.89
C GLY A 850 44.19 -3.70 -74.38
N ARG A 851 43.19 -3.90 -75.25
CA ARG A 851 43.24 -3.54 -76.69
C ARG A 851 42.02 -2.70 -77.09
N PRO A 852 42.20 -1.47 -77.62
CA PRO A 852 41.08 -0.63 -78.08
C PRO A 852 40.38 -1.25 -79.30
N MET A 853 39.15 -0.81 -79.58
CA MET A 853 38.43 -1.26 -80.77
C MET A 853 39.09 -0.72 -82.05
N GLU A 854 39.13 -1.54 -83.09
CA GLU A 854 39.73 -1.20 -84.39
C GLU A 854 38.69 -1.31 -85.51
N LEU A 855 38.80 -0.44 -86.52
CA LEU A 855 37.98 -0.53 -87.72
C LEU A 855 38.51 -1.62 -88.66
N THR A 856 37.62 -2.41 -89.24
CA THR A 856 38.00 -3.29 -90.37
C THR A 856 38.30 -2.45 -91.61
N GLN A 857 38.92 -3.04 -92.65
CA GLN A 857 39.14 -2.32 -93.92
C GLN A 857 37.85 -1.75 -94.51
N ASP A 858 36.73 -2.45 -94.37
CA ASP A 858 35.41 -1.96 -94.79
C ASP A 858 34.88 -0.86 -93.86
N GLY A 859 35.11 -0.98 -92.55
CA GLY A 859 34.82 0.08 -91.57
C GLY A 859 35.54 1.39 -91.90
N VAL A 860 36.82 1.33 -92.27
CA VAL A 860 37.61 2.50 -92.70
C VAL A 860 37.01 3.13 -93.96
N ARG A 861 36.62 2.32 -94.97
CA ARG A 861 35.98 2.81 -96.20
C ARG A 861 34.63 3.47 -95.92
N VAL A 862 33.81 2.88 -95.06
CA VAL A 862 32.50 3.45 -94.68
C VAL A 862 32.66 4.76 -93.93
N VAL A 863 33.58 4.84 -92.96
CA VAL A 863 33.87 6.09 -92.22
C VAL A 863 34.41 7.17 -93.16
N ALA A 864 35.32 6.82 -94.08
CA ALA A 864 35.83 7.76 -95.07
C ALA A 864 34.70 8.26 -96.01
N THR A 865 33.81 7.37 -96.44
CA THR A 865 32.65 7.71 -97.30
C THR A 865 31.67 8.65 -96.58
N VAL A 866 31.36 8.37 -95.31
CA VAL A 866 30.47 9.22 -94.49
C VAL A 866 31.10 10.60 -94.27
N ARG A 867 32.40 10.67 -93.97
CA ARG A 867 33.12 11.95 -93.80
C ARG A 867 33.19 12.76 -95.09
N ALA A 868 33.43 12.12 -96.23
CA ALA A 868 33.43 12.77 -97.55
C ALA A 868 32.04 13.32 -97.92
N CYS A 869 30.97 12.64 -97.49
CA CYS A 869 29.60 13.10 -97.68
C CYS A 869 29.18 14.18 -96.65
N GLN A 870 29.76 14.21 -95.44
CA GLN A 870 29.53 15.27 -94.45
C GLN A 870 30.17 16.62 -94.84
N GLY A 871 31.24 16.61 -95.63
CA GLY A 871 31.89 17.83 -96.15
C GLY A 871 31.20 18.49 -97.35
N LYS A 872 30.22 17.81 -97.96
CA LYS A 872 29.31 18.38 -98.96
C LYS A 872 27.96 18.62 -98.28
N THR A 873 27.77 19.81 -97.75
CA THR A 873 26.54 20.24 -97.08
C THR A 873 25.32 20.14 -98.01
N CYS A 874 24.49 19.10 -97.85
CA CYS A 874 23.09 19.13 -98.24
C CYS A 874 22.25 19.46 -96.99
N ASN A 875 21.78 20.69 -96.92
CA ASN A 875 20.78 21.15 -95.95
C ASN A 875 19.50 20.29 -96.06
N TYR A 876 19.04 19.74 -94.95
CA TYR A 876 17.65 19.30 -94.75
C TYR A 876 17.16 19.86 -93.40
N PRO A 877 15.98 20.48 -93.33
CA PRO A 877 15.40 20.99 -92.08
C PRO A 877 14.87 19.84 -91.20
N GLU A 878 14.79 20.12 -89.89
CA GLU A 878 14.40 19.22 -88.78
C GLU A 878 13.03 18.55 -88.94
#